data_AF-U6L6A1-F1
#
_entry.id   AF-U6L6A1-F1
#
_cell.length_a   1.000
_cell.length_b   1.000
_cell.length_c   1.000
_cell.angle_alpha   90.00
_cell.angle_beta   90.00
_cell.angle_gamma   90.00
#
_symmetry.space_group_name_H-M   'P 1'
#
loop_
_entity.id
_entity.type
_entity.pdbx_description
1 polymer ?
#
loop_
_entity_poly.entity_id
_entity_poly.type
_entity_poly.pdbx_seq_one_letter_code
_entity_poly.pdbx_strand_id
1 'polypeptide(L)'
;MWGNLTFHVLWANFLLINGQLFKSIGTFTVLFADNPLFSTALFLSYDYINEDYGKTETVVLPVSNQDVSETTAESWPEADSTAANTGQASKVPSTRPRAGVARTWTTGESLIATFAFLSLCLLAAHKKKRPALKEQKQWTQKEGQPFGTLEGGSSSAQEREGTSESPVSAHKAKEQSRVEIVRGLLPLAVRLALALDSQESQVLLDGARESVKKAEAAGASATKEAGREMHLDNAVQALRRLHQMSLQQAQALAKAGSKVPNFSLLDQDESGGVMTALLSDIIEGEAVFPFVVYLRSLQQSAINVCQKFDVAHKRLLMSARFANEADGELLLSAAAELEWLRSMGDRKAHILQRARKVEETAMSGIRIRLLSTVEEWMRTLHLTCTVLNVYVGLVPDTVEASPEEGGASAYNNSESIQLLMKKLECARELMGSIDREKQAVEASTSVESADASFGRVEKLHEKTLDLLEDCWELTKIMSPPRTELNSEDLALLTKATTETSAFAEIQISSTRANLSTVRGRCSSSLNSRGGELTVARQLNPPLKEQLLDDAVAIEESVAVHYEATQNAVKELRSKNCLADATVVLDEMEESLANLVKYNERSMTLVLQSNLQVFLEDEVESSFRAAEHVFSSGVTFPGPKIADLHKLRSLLNEARKEAGSASTFAEAVQTAAKVRSHAGAIDDMLKNHQRSLLKLH
;
A
#
# COMPACT_ATOMS: atom_id res chain seq x y z
N MET A 1 5.83 25.90 19.80
CA MET A 1 5.80 26.24 21.26
C MET A 1 5.85 24.98 22.15
N TRP A 2 6.48 23.89 21.69
CA TRP A 2 6.44 22.56 22.33
C TRP A 2 7.87 22.09 22.67
N GLY A 3 8.56 22.86 23.52
CA GLY A 3 9.93 22.53 23.95
C GLY A 3 10.27 23.03 25.36
N ASN A 4 9.27 23.45 26.14
CA ASN A 4 9.48 24.06 27.46
C ASN A 4 9.22 23.10 28.64
N LEU A 5 8.51 21.98 28.47
CA LEU A 5 8.15 21.11 29.60
C LEU A 5 9.35 20.29 30.10
N THR A 6 10.12 19.68 29.20
CA THR A 6 11.40 19.02 29.53
C THR A 6 12.43 20.02 30.08
N PHE A 7 12.41 21.28 29.61
CA PHE A 7 13.25 22.33 30.16
C PHE A 7 12.86 22.72 31.59
N HIS A 8 11.56 22.73 31.95
CA HIS A 8 11.10 23.02 33.30
C HIS A 8 11.37 21.88 34.29
N VAL A 9 11.26 20.61 33.86
CA VAL A 9 11.64 19.44 34.66
C VAL A 9 13.16 19.37 34.88
N LEU A 10 13.95 19.64 33.83
CA LEU A 10 15.41 19.76 33.94
C LEU A 10 15.85 20.98 34.79
N TRP A 11 15.12 22.09 34.75
CA TRP A 11 15.41 23.28 35.56
C TRP A 11 15.05 23.08 37.04
N ALA A 12 13.98 22.34 37.33
CA ALA A 12 13.61 21.92 38.68
C ALA A 12 14.67 20.97 39.27
N ASN A 13 15.14 19.99 38.50
CA ASN A 13 16.25 19.11 38.88
C ASN A 13 17.58 19.88 39.03
N PHE A 14 17.87 20.83 38.16
CA PHE A 14 19.08 21.67 38.26
C PHE A 14 19.08 22.57 39.50
N LEU A 15 17.93 23.11 39.92
CA LEU A 15 17.81 23.93 41.14
C LEU A 15 17.89 23.07 42.42
N LEU A 16 17.35 21.84 42.39
CA LEU A 16 17.47 20.88 43.48
C LEU A 16 18.91 20.39 43.69
N ILE A 17 19.66 20.16 42.60
CA ILE A 17 21.05 19.69 42.63
C ILE A 17 22.02 20.82 43.06
N ASN A 18 21.85 22.05 42.56
CA ASN A 18 22.79 23.15 42.85
C ASN A 18 22.57 23.83 44.23
N GLY A 19 21.39 23.70 44.83
CA GLY A 19 21.16 24.15 46.21
C GLY A 19 21.93 23.34 47.25
N GLN A 20 22.31 22.10 46.92
CA GLN A 20 23.03 21.18 47.82
C GLN A 20 24.56 21.19 47.62
N LEU A 21 25.03 21.49 46.40
CA LEU A 21 26.46 21.42 46.03
C LEU A 21 27.35 22.52 46.64
N PHE A 22 26.77 23.62 47.16
CA PHE A 22 27.55 24.68 47.82
C PHE A 22 27.92 24.41 49.29
N LYS A 23 27.51 23.26 49.86
CA LYS A 23 27.77 22.93 51.28
C LYS A 23 28.81 21.82 51.53
N SER A 24 29.30 21.09 50.52
CA SER A 24 30.13 19.90 50.79
C SER A 24 31.40 19.71 49.94
N ILE A 25 31.90 20.73 49.24
CA ILE A 25 33.24 20.63 48.64
C ILE A 25 34.30 20.94 49.71
N GLY A 26 34.61 19.91 50.50
CA GLY A 26 35.77 19.86 51.36
C GLY A 26 36.29 18.43 51.43
N THR A 27 37.30 18.12 50.62
CA THR A 27 38.23 16.95 50.74
C THR A 27 37.58 15.56 50.56
N PHE A 28 38.10 14.53 49.87
CA PHE A 28 39.47 14.04 49.71
C PHE A 28 39.48 12.95 48.59
N THR A 29 40.59 12.79 47.89
CA THR A 29 40.91 11.78 46.87
C THR A 29 41.51 10.48 47.45
N VAL A 30 41.49 9.35 46.69
CA VAL A 30 42.57 8.34 46.47
C VAL A 30 42.22 6.82 46.69
N LEU A 31 42.29 6.06 45.57
CA LEU A 31 42.73 4.64 45.30
C LEU A 31 42.00 3.43 45.97
N PHE A 32 41.92 2.18 45.46
CA PHE A 32 42.74 1.35 44.53
C PHE A 32 41.88 0.24 43.84
N ALA A 33 42.47 -0.39 42.81
CA ALA A 33 41.99 -1.50 41.98
C ALA A 33 42.09 -2.91 42.63
N ASP A 34 41.34 -3.90 42.12
CA ASP A 34 41.87 -5.14 41.49
C ASP A 34 40.76 -6.19 41.16
N ASN A 35 41.00 -6.91 40.06
CA ASN A 35 40.25 -8.04 39.45
C ASN A 35 41.01 -9.36 39.83
N PRO A 36 40.72 -10.63 39.37
CA PRO A 36 39.63 -11.18 38.54
C PRO A 36 39.19 -12.67 38.85
N LEU A 37 38.34 -13.24 37.95
CA LEU A 37 38.34 -14.62 37.36
C LEU A 37 37.31 -15.74 37.75
N PHE A 38 36.92 -16.48 36.68
CA PHE A 38 36.21 -17.79 36.49
C PHE A 38 34.67 -17.84 36.67
N SER A 39 33.83 -18.62 35.94
CA SER A 39 33.86 -19.34 34.64
C SER A 39 32.54 -20.14 34.48
N THR A 40 32.04 -20.23 33.25
CA THR A 40 31.24 -21.33 32.62
C THR A 40 29.95 -21.88 33.23
N ALA A 41 28.84 -21.82 32.47
CA ALA A 41 28.10 -23.01 31.99
C ALA A 41 27.20 -22.66 30.77
N LEU A 42 27.17 -23.59 29.82
CA LEU A 42 26.52 -23.60 28.50
C LEU A 42 25.51 -24.78 28.49
N PHE A 43 24.59 -24.81 27.50
CA PHE A 43 23.56 -25.84 27.13
C PHE A 43 22.13 -25.56 27.67
N LEU A 44 21.01 -25.59 26.90
CA LEU A 44 20.56 -26.28 25.65
C LEU A 44 19.65 -25.31 24.84
N SER A 45 19.86 -25.03 23.54
CA SER A 45 19.44 -25.75 22.31
C SER A 45 17.91 -25.96 22.18
N TYR A 46 17.23 -25.29 21.25
CA TYR A 46 16.96 -25.70 19.84
C TYR A 46 15.78 -26.68 19.72
N ASP A 47 14.65 -26.21 19.17
CA ASP A 47 13.74 -26.96 18.28
C ASP A 47 12.54 -26.07 17.89
N TYR A 48 12.57 -25.44 16.70
CA TYR A 48 11.44 -25.37 15.74
C TYR A 48 11.80 -24.54 14.49
N ILE A 49 12.60 -25.10 13.57
CA ILE A 49 12.64 -24.65 12.16
C ILE A 49 12.75 -25.89 11.28
N ASN A 50 11.62 -26.31 10.71
CA ASN A 50 11.51 -26.74 9.31
C ASN A 50 10.11 -27.32 9.06
N GLU A 51 9.24 -26.51 8.46
CA GLU A 51 8.29 -26.90 7.40
C GLU A 51 7.46 -25.66 7.05
N ASP A 52 7.87 -24.89 6.04
CA ASP A 52 7.07 -24.78 4.81
C ASP A 52 7.76 -23.84 3.80
N TYR A 53 8.22 -24.44 2.71
CA TYR A 53 8.66 -23.73 1.52
C TYR A 53 7.47 -23.64 0.57
N GLY A 54 7.02 -22.41 0.31
CA GLY A 54 6.35 -22.06 -0.94
C GLY A 54 4.82 -22.01 -0.88
N LYS A 55 4.30 -20.88 -0.40
CA LYS A 55 3.11 -20.19 -0.93
C LYS A 55 3.21 -18.72 -0.56
N THR A 56 3.20 -17.85 -1.56
CA THR A 56 3.00 -16.41 -1.37
C THR A 56 1.55 -16.18 -0.99
N GLU A 57 1.24 -16.26 0.30
CA GLU A 57 0.01 -15.70 0.84
C GLU A 57 0.29 -14.26 1.27
N THR A 58 -0.49 -13.33 0.71
CA THR A 58 -0.72 -12.01 1.26
C THR A 58 -1.09 -12.15 2.73
N VAL A 59 -0.22 -11.69 3.62
CA VAL A 59 -0.53 -11.53 5.04
C VAL A 59 -1.62 -10.47 5.16
N VAL A 60 -2.86 -10.92 5.21
CA VAL A 60 -4.00 -10.13 5.68
C VAL A 60 -4.00 -10.28 7.20
N LEU A 61 -3.84 -9.16 7.91
CA LEU A 61 -3.96 -9.11 9.37
C LEU A 61 -5.37 -9.61 9.78
N PRO A 62 -5.51 -10.46 10.81
CA PRO A 62 -6.81 -10.95 11.23
C PRO A 62 -7.61 -9.86 11.94
N VAL A 63 -8.81 -9.56 11.42
CA VAL A 63 -9.83 -8.70 12.04
C VAL A 63 -10.55 -9.51 13.13
N SER A 64 -10.50 -9.05 14.37
CA SER A 64 -11.28 -9.59 15.48
C SER A 64 -12.56 -8.77 15.65
N ASN A 65 -13.72 -9.41 15.50
CA ASN A 65 -15.03 -8.81 15.77
C ASN A 65 -15.33 -8.91 17.27
N GLN A 66 -15.56 -7.79 17.95
CA GLN A 66 -16.27 -7.80 19.24
C GLN A 66 -17.10 -6.53 19.47
N ASP A 67 -18.32 -6.77 19.96
CA ASP A 67 -19.44 -5.85 20.08
C ASP A 67 -19.23 -4.68 21.04
N VAL A 68 -19.76 -3.53 20.63
CA VAL A 68 -19.79 -2.24 21.35
C VAL A 68 -20.87 -2.25 22.43
N SER A 69 -20.52 -1.81 23.64
CA SER A 69 -21.48 -1.38 24.66
C SER A 69 -21.21 0.08 25.03
N GLU A 70 -22.14 0.96 24.68
CA GLU A 70 -22.14 2.39 24.98
C GLU A 70 -22.26 2.65 26.49
N THR A 71 -21.49 3.59 27.04
CA THR A 71 -21.93 4.35 28.23
C THR A 71 -21.42 5.80 28.20
N THR A 72 -22.37 6.68 28.48
CA THR A 72 -22.37 8.14 28.39
C THR A 72 -21.65 8.80 29.57
N ALA A 73 -21.01 9.94 29.32
CA ALA A 73 -20.23 10.72 30.28
C ALA A 73 -21.11 11.64 31.16
N GLU A 74 -20.76 11.74 32.45
CA GLU A 74 -21.20 12.82 33.35
C GLU A 74 -20.02 13.77 33.65
N SER A 75 -20.23 15.04 33.34
CA SER A 75 -19.33 16.18 33.56
C SER A 75 -19.66 16.91 34.85
N TRP A 76 -18.65 17.35 35.62
CA TRP A 76 -18.76 18.44 36.60
C TRP A 76 -17.50 19.34 36.58
N PRO A 77 -17.60 20.60 37.07
CA PRO A 77 -17.00 21.76 36.41
C PRO A 77 -15.76 22.35 37.10
N GLU A 78 -14.96 23.04 36.30
CA GLU A 78 -13.85 23.90 36.70
C GLU A 78 -14.32 25.13 37.49
N ALA A 79 -13.45 25.60 38.39
CA ALA A 79 -13.52 26.93 38.98
C ALA A 79 -12.14 27.61 38.93
N ASP A 80 -12.10 28.68 38.12
CA ASP A 80 -11.30 29.90 38.17
C ASP A 80 -10.52 30.20 39.47
N SER A 81 -9.27 30.65 39.36
CA SER A 81 -8.97 32.11 39.33
C SER A 81 -7.52 32.49 39.72
N THR A 82 -6.94 33.36 38.88
CA THR A 82 -6.12 34.55 39.17
C THR A 82 -4.74 34.48 39.88
N ALA A 83 -3.72 34.68 39.03
CA ALA A 83 -2.87 35.89 38.94
C ALA A 83 -2.12 36.44 40.17
N ALA A 84 -0.77 36.52 40.09
CA ALA A 84 -0.02 37.79 40.16
C ALA A 84 1.51 37.63 39.91
N ASN A 85 2.00 38.42 38.93
CA ASN A 85 3.27 39.15 38.77
C ASN A 85 4.26 39.18 39.97
N THR A 86 5.59 39.35 39.88
CA THR A 86 6.41 40.19 38.98
C THR A 86 7.92 40.01 39.28
N GLY A 87 8.79 40.17 38.27
CA GLY A 87 10.16 40.73 38.36
C GLY A 87 11.25 39.81 38.95
N GLN A 88 12.54 39.87 38.61
CA GLN A 88 13.34 40.87 37.89
C GLN A 88 14.73 40.26 37.57
N ALA A 89 15.43 40.87 36.61
CA ALA A 89 16.59 40.36 35.87
C ALA A 89 17.98 40.38 36.58
N SER A 90 18.91 39.55 36.08
CA SER A 90 20.36 39.88 35.89
C SER A 90 21.08 38.71 35.18
N LYS A 91 21.42 38.76 33.88
CA LYS A 91 22.66 39.23 33.23
C LYS A 91 23.99 38.51 33.58
N VAL A 92 24.39 37.57 32.67
CA VAL A 92 25.69 37.53 31.90
C VAL A 92 26.95 36.98 32.64
N PRO A 93 27.95 36.30 32.01
CA PRO A 93 28.02 35.38 30.85
C PRO A 93 29.01 34.18 30.98
N SER A 94 28.99 33.28 29.98
CA SER A 94 30.16 32.70 29.26
C SER A 94 31.22 31.85 30.01
N THR A 95 31.43 30.59 29.58
CA THR A 95 32.59 30.18 28.73
C THR A 95 32.62 28.66 28.48
N ARG A 96 32.64 28.28 27.19
CA ARG A 96 33.15 26.99 26.66
C ARG A 96 34.69 26.99 26.74
N PRO A 97 35.36 25.83 26.87
CA PRO A 97 35.87 25.08 25.69
C PRO A 97 35.84 23.54 25.88
N ARG A 98 35.53 22.71 24.87
CA ARG A 98 36.31 22.26 23.68
C ARG A 98 37.17 21.00 23.94
N ALA A 99 36.65 19.88 23.44
CA ALA A 99 37.28 18.79 22.68
C ALA A 99 38.69 18.24 23.05
N GLY A 100 38.77 16.90 23.12
CA GLY A 100 39.86 16.18 22.46
C GLY A 100 40.21 14.77 22.97
N VAL A 101 40.18 13.80 22.04
CA VAL A 101 41.19 12.74 21.79
C VAL A 101 40.96 11.31 22.34
N ALA A 102 40.41 10.47 21.44
CA ALA A 102 40.99 9.29 20.74
C ALA A 102 41.34 7.93 21.41
N ARG A 103 41.04 6.88 20.59
CA ARG A 103 41.67 5.53 20.41
C ARG A 103 41.26 4.43 21.41
N THR A 104 41.12 3.13 21.07
CA THR A 104 41.65 2.25 20.00
C THR A 104 40.75 1.00 19.82
N TRP A 105 40.77 0.40 18.63
CA TRP A 105 40.17 -0.90 18.30
C TRP A 105 41.13 -2.08 18.59
N THR A 106 40.58 -3.23 18.95
CA THR A 106 41.24 -4.55 18.78
C THR A 106 40.24 -5.59 18.27
N THR A 107 40.43 -5.99 17.02
CA THR A 107 39.75 -7.06 16.28
C THR A 107 40.47 -8.40 16.49
N GLY A 108 39.75 -9.50 16.71
CA GLY A 108 40.41 -10.81 16.71
C GLY A 108 39.56 -12.05 17.00
N GLU A 109 38.41 -12.25 16.34
CA GLU A 109 37.71 -13.56 16.39
C GLU A 109 36.83 -13.90 15.16
N SER A 110 36.69 -12.98 14.19
CA SER A 110 35.71 -13.11 13.08
C SER A 110 36.17 -13.92 11.85
N LEU A 111 37.42 -14.37 11.75
CA LEU A 111 37.96 -14.98 10.52
C LEU A 111 37.75 -16.50 10.40
N ILE A 112 37.36 -17.19 11.48
CA ILE A 112 37.20 -18.66 11.46
C ILE A 112 35.79 -19.06 11.00
N ALA A 113 34.77 -18.24 11.28
CA ALA A 113 33.39 -18.49 10.87
C ALA A 113 33.15 -18.29 9.36
N THR A 114 33.91 -17.41 8.73
CA THR A 114 33.77 -17.08 7.30
C THR A 114 34.32 -18.16 6.37
N PHE A 115 35.34 -18.92 6.78
CA PHE A 115 35.88 -20.04 5.98
C PHE A 115 35.01 -21.30 5.99
N ALA A 116 34.29 -21.57 7.09
CA ALA A 116 33.39 -22.72 7.18
C ALA A 116 32.14 -22.56 6.29
N PHE A 117 31.64 -21.32 6.13
CA PHE A 117 30.47 -21.02 5.30
C PHE A 117 30.76 -21.13 3.79
N LEU A 118 31.94 -20.66 3.34
CA LEU A 118 32.38 -20.75 1.94
C LEU A 118 32.59 -22.21 1.47
N SER A 119 33.01 -23.09 2.37
CA SER A 119 33.22 -24.52 2.09
C SER A 119 31.90 -25.26 1.84
N LEU A 120 30.82 -24.84 2.52
CA LEU A 120 29.49 -25.43 2.39
C LEU A 120 28.79 -24.99 1.09
N CYS A 121 29.02 -23.75 0.64
CA CYS A 121 28.45 -23.22 -0.60
C CYS A 121 29.02 -23.88 -1.86
N LEU A 122 30.28 -24.33 -1.84
CA LEU A 122 30.92 -24.94 -3.02
C LEU A 122 30.48 -26.40 -3.26
N LEU A 123 29.95 -27.10 -2.25
CA LEU A 123 29.45 -28.47 -2.39
C LEU A 123 27.99 -28.55 -2.89
N ALA A 124 27.23 -27.45 -2.81
CA ALA A 124 25.83 -27.41 -3.26
C ALA A 124 25.66 -27.14 -4.78
N ALA A 125 26.72 -26.73 -5.48
CA ALA A 125 26.64 -26.27 -6.87
C ALA A 125 26.67 -27.38 -7.94
N HIS A 126 26.73 -28.68 -7.57
CA HIS A 126 27.10 -29.73 -8.51
C HIS A 126 26.05 -30.83 -8.76
N LYS A 127 24.76 -30.52 -8.93
CA LYS A 127 23.79 -31.47 -9.55
C LYS A 127 22.64 -30.82 -10.32
N LYS A 128 22.75 -30.74 -11.66
CA LYS A 128 21.66 -31.05 -12.61
C LYS A 128 22.13 -31.00 -14.06
N LYS A 129 21.88 -32.08 -14.82
CA LYS A 129 21.64 -32.05 -16.28
C LYS A 129 20.92 -33.32 -16.70
N ARG A 130 19.70 -33.19 -17.25
CA ARG A 130 19.17 -34.00 -18.37
C ARG A 130 18.16 -33.17 -19.19
N PRO A 131 18.03 -33.46 -20.50
CA PRO A 131 17.58 -32.50 -21.51
C PRO A 131 16.14 -32.75 -22.01
N ALA A 132 15.58 -31.70 -22.61
CA ALA A 132 14.33 -31.69 -23.37
C ALA A 132 14.47 -32.30 -24.76
N LEU A 133 13.37 -32.83 -25.31
CA LEU A 133 13.27 -33.25 -26.71
C LEU A 133 11.83 -33.07 -27.24
N LYS A 134 11.68 -32.15 -28.23
CA LYS A 134 10.94 -32.20 -29.52
C LYS A 134 9.46 -32.65 -29.53
N GLU A 135 8.57 -32.30 -30.46
CA GLU A 135 8.46 -31.51 -31.69
C GLU A 135 6.94 -31.62 -32.01
N GLN A 136 6.25 -30.58 -32.50
CA GLN A 136 4.94 -30.81 -33.13
C GLN A 136 4.75 -29.95 -34.38
N LYS A 137 4.50 -30.66 -35.48
CA LYS A 137 4.56 -30.23 -36.88
C LYS A 137 3.35 -29.40 -37.30
N GLN A 138 3.67 -28.34 -38.01
CA GLN A 138 2.80 -27.47 -38.79
C GLN A 138 2.34 -28.20 -40.07
N TRP A 139 1.04 -28.26 -40.31
CA TRP A 139 0.45 -28.73 -41.58
C TRP A 139 0.35 -27.56 -42.56
N THR A 140 0.95 -27.73 -43.74
CA THR A 140 0.80 -26.86 -44.91
C THR A 140 -0.31 -27.38 -45.81
N GLN A 141 -1.37 -26.59 -46.02
CA GLN A 141 -2.39 -26.83 -47.03
C GLN A 141 -2.04 -26.02 -48.29
N LYS A 142 -1.84 -26.73 -49.41
CA LYS A 142 -1.68 -26.18 -50.76
C LYS A 142 -3.05 -25.76 -51.29
N GLU A 143 -3.19 -24.49 -51.67
CA GLU A 143 -4.22 -24.04 -52.61
C GLU A 143 -3.59 -23.70 -53.96
N GLY A 144 -4.32 -24.07 -55.00
CA GLY A 144 -3.90 -24.08 -56.40
C GLY A 144 -4.05 -22.74 -57.12
N GLN A 145 -3.56 -22.77 -58.35
CA GLN A 145 -3.35 -21.69 -59.30
C GLN A 145 -4.61 -20.83 -59.62
N PRO A 146 -4.40 -19.54 -59.94
CA PRO A 146 -5.37 -18.72 -60.66
C PRO A 146 -5.24 -18.86 -62.20
N PHE A 147 -6.38 -18.69 -62.86
CA PHE A 147 -6.59 -18.60 -64.32
C PHE A 147 -6.33 -17.16 -64.84
N GLY A 148 -6.04 -17.06 -66.15
CA GLY A 148 -6.02 -15.84 -66.98
C GLY A 148 -4.75 -15.81 -67.85
N THR A 149 -4.79 -15.74 -69.19
CA THR A 149 -5.35 -14.63 -69.97
C THR A 149 -5.65 -15.04 -71.43
N LEU A 150 -6.60 -14.29 -72.01
CA LEU A 150 -7.22 -14.27 -73.34
C LEU A 150 -6.31 -14.12 -74.57
N GLU A 151 -6.85 -14.57 -75.72
CA GLU A 151 -6.91 -13.97 -77.08
C GLU A 151 -6.84 -15.11 -78.12
N GLY A 152 -7.62 -15.23 -79.19
CA GLY A 152 -8.67 -14.42 -79.80
C GLY A 152 -9.10 -15.12 -81.12
N GLY A 153 -10.14 -14.62 -81.79
CA GLY A 153 -10.29 -14.80 -83.25
C GLY A 153 -11.49 -15.60 -83.80
N SER A 154 -12.51 -14.84 -84.18
CA SER A 154 -13.25 -14.92 -85.47
C SER A 154 -14.35 -15.97 -85.73
N SER A 155 -15.56 -15.39 -85.80
CA SER A 155 -16.61 -15.52 -86.81
C SER A 155 -17.25 -16.89 -87.11
N SER A 156 -18.57 -16.97 -86.90
CA SER A 156 -19.51 -17.10 -88.02
C SER A 156 -20.94 -16.80 -87.57
N ALA A 157 -21.65 -16.04 -88.41
CA ALA A 157 -23.04 -15.68 -88.29
C ALA A 157 -23.97 -16.90 -88.28
N GLN A 158 -24.97 -16.89 -87.40
CA GLN A 158 -26.25 -17.53 -87.69
C GLN A 158 -27.37 -16.82 -86.93
N GLU A 159 -28.27 -16.22 -87.71
CA GLU A 159 -29.55 -15.68 -87.28
C GLU A 159 -30.33 -16.72 -86.47
N ARG A 160 -30.92 -16.29 -85.36
CA ARG A 160 -32.25 -16.74 -84.92
C ARG A 160 -32.82 -15.81 -83.85
N GLU A 161 -33.91 -15.17 -84.27
CA GLU A 161 -35.16 -14.97 -83.52
C GLU A 161 -35.08 -14.56 -82.05
N GLY A 162 -35.63 -13.37 -81.78
CA GLY A 162 -35.88 -12.87 -80.44
C GLY A 162 -36.61 -13.89 -79.58
N THR A 163 -35.99 -14.21 -78.45
CA THR A 163 -36.69 -14.69 -77.27
C THR A 163 -36.56 -13.59 -76.23
N SER A 164 -37.67 -12.90 -76.01
CA SER A 164 -37.87 -12.11 -74.81
C SER A 164 -37.47 -12.96 -73.60
N GLU A 165 -36.50 -12.50 -72.82
CA GLU A 165 -36.24 -13.07 -71.50
C GLU A 165 -37.56 -13.14 -70.74
N SER A 166 -37.96 -14.37 -70.39
CA SER A 166 -39.14 -14.59 -69.57
C SER A 166 -38.91 -13.92 -68.21
N PRO A 167 -39.86 -13.14 -67.67
CA PRO A 167 -39.72 -12.47 -66.36
C PRO A 167 -39.45 -13.44 -65.19
N VAL A 168 -39.66 -14.75 -65.41
CA VAL A 168 -39.43 -15.83 -64.45
C VAL A 168 -37.93 -16.13 -64.23
N SER A 169 -37.04 -15.86 -65.20
CA SER A 169 -35.58 -16.09 -65.03
C SER A 169 -34.91 -15.02 -64.17
N ALA A 170 -35.33 -13.75 -64.33
CA ALA A 170 -34.84 -12.62 -63.55
C ALA A 170 -35.28 -12.68 -62.07
N HIS A 171 -36.51 -13.15 -61.81
CA HIS A 171 -37.04 -13.30 -60.45
C HIS A 171 -36.26 -14.38 -59.66
N LYS A 172 -36.03 -15.54 -60.28
CA LYS A 172 -35.21 -16.63 -59.69
C LYS A 172 -33.77 -16.23 -59.41
N ALA A 173 -33.14 -15.46 -60.32
CA ALA A 173 -31.78 -14.96 -60.11
C ALA A 173 -31.71 -13.99 -58.92
N LYS A 174 -32.72 -13.13 -58.75
CA LYS A 174 -32.81 -12.18 -57.64
C LYS A 174 -33.02 -12.85 -56.28
N GLU A 175 -33.83 -13.91 -56.21
CA GLU A 175 -34.05 -14.69 -54.98
C GLU A 175 -32.88 -15.60 -54.60
N GLN A 176 -32.15 -16.10 -55.60
CA GLN A 176 -30.89 -16.82 -55.35
C GLN A 176 -29.84 -15.88 -54.78
N SER A 177 -29.70 -14.69 -55.38
CA SER A 177 -28.86 -13.62 -54.85
C SER A 177 -29.22 -13.24 -53.41
N ARG A 178 -30.52 -13.12 -53.09
CA ARG A 178 -30.96 -12.80 -51.72
C ARG A 178 -30.56 -13.87 -50.70
N VAL A 179 -30.68 -15.16 -51.03
CA VAL A 179 -30.20 -16.26 -50.15
C VAL A 179 -28.70 -16.15 -49.89
N GLU A 180 -27.92 -15.88 -50.93
CA GLU A 180 -26.46 -15.73 -50.81
C GLU A 180 -26.08 -14.54 -49.93
N ILE A 181 -26.79 -13.41 -50.06
CA ILE A 181 -26.59 -12.23 -49.20
C ILE A 181 -26.89 -12.58 -47.74
N VAL A 182 -28.06 -13.14 -47.42
CA VAL A 182 -28.43 -13.49 -46.03
C VAL A 182 -27.48 -14.54 -45.45
N ARG A 183 -27.06 -15.52 -46.25
CA ARG A 183 -26.02 -16.48 -45.85
C ARG A 183 -24.70 -15.79 -45.53
N GLY A 184 -24.31 -14.79 -46.32
CA GLY A 184 -23.14 -13.94 -46.08
C GLY A 184 -23.19 -13.16 -44.76
N LEU A 185 -24.38 -12.91 -44.21
CA LEU A 185 -24.55 -12.24 -42.91
C LEU A 185 -24.34 -13.17 -41.71
N LEU A 186 -24.46 -14.49 -41.88
CA LEU A 186 -24.37 -15.43 -40.76
C LEU A 186 -23.02 -15.36 -40.01
N PRO A 187 -21.84 -15.27 -40.67
CA PRO A 187 -20.57 -15.10 -39.95
C PRO A 187 -20.51 -13.81 -39.10
N LEU A 188 -21.12 -12.72 -39.59
CA LEU A 188 -21.22 -11.46 -38.84
C LEU A 188 -22.12 -11.63 -37.61
N ALA A 189 -23.24 -12.34 -37.78
CA ALA A 189 -24.14 -12.69 -36.70
C ALA A 189 -23.50 -13.61 -35.65
N VAL A 190 -22.64 -14.54 -36.07
CA VAL A 190 -21.85 -15.39 -35.16
C VAL A 190 -20.98 -14.52 -34.26
N ARG A 191 -20.21 -13.60 -34.85
CA ARG A 191 -19.37 -12.69 -34.07
C ARG A 191 -20.19 -11.84 -33.12
N LEU A 192 -21.35 -11.32 -33.56
CA LEU A 192 -22.24 -10.52 -32.72
C LEU A 192 -22.81 -11.33 -31.55
N ALA A 193 -23.22 -12.57 -31.77
CA ALA A 193 -23.70 -13.47 -30.72
C ALA A 193 -22.60 -13.80 -29.70
N LEU A 194 -21.36 -14.03 -30.17
CA LEU A 194 -20.19 -14.19 -29.30
C LEU A 194 -19.88 -12.92 -28.48
N ALA A 195 -19.98 -11.75 -29.12
CA ALA A 195 -19.79 -10.46 -28.44
C ALA A 195 -20.94 -10.12 -27.46
N LEU A 196 -22.13 -10.68 -27.65
CA LEU A 196 -23.25 -10.58 -26.71
C LEU A 196 -23.09 -11.56 -25.54
N ASP A 197 -22.56 -12.75 -25.81
CA ASP A 197 -22.32 -13.81 -24.83
C ASP A 197 -23.56 -14.13 -23.97
N SER A 198 -24.70 -14.36 -24.63
CA SER A 198 -25.96 -14.70 -23.95
C SER A 198 -26.68 -15.88 -24.62
N GLN A 199 -27.39 -16.69 -23.83
CA GLN A 199 -28.15 -17.82 -24.36
C GLN A 199 -29.22 -17.39 -25.37
N GLU A 200 -29.91 -16.28 -25.11
CA GLU A 200 -30.90 -15.69 -26.02
C GLU A 200 -30.28 -15.30 -27.37
N SER A 201 -29.05 -14.75 -27.37
CA SER A 201 -28.35 -14.38 -28.61
C SER A 201 -28.00 -15.61 -29.47
N GLN A 202 -27.66 -16.73 -28.84
CA GLN A 202 -27.40 -18.00 -29.53
C GLN A 202 -28.68 -18.60 -30.12
N VAL A 203 -29.80 -18.54 -29.40
CA VAL A 203 -31.11 -18.97 -29.91
C VAL A 203 -31.51 -18.18 -31.17
N LEU A 204 -31.29 -16.86 -31.18
CA LEU A 204 -31.56 -16.03 -32.36
C LEU A 204 -30.64 -16.38 -33.54
N LEU A 205 -29.36 -16.63 -33.28
CA LEU A 205 -28.40 -17.07 -34.30
C LEU A 205 -28.79 -18.43 -34.91
N ASP A 206 -29.15 -19.40 -34.08
CA ASP A 206 -29.57 -20.73 -34.54
C ASP A 206 -30.90 -20.65 -35.31
N GLY A 207 -31.83 -19.80 -34.86
CA GLY A 207 -33.05 -19.49 -35.62
C GLY A 207 -32.76 -18.88 -37.00
N ALA A 208 -31.78 -17.98 -37.10
CA ALA A 208 -31.36 -17.42 -38.39
C ALA A 208 -30.72 -18.49 -39.30
N ARG A 209 -29.83 -19.32 -38.77
CA ARG A 209 -29.20 -20.43 -39.51
C ARG A 209 -30.22 -21.44 -40.04
N GLU A 210 -31.18 -21.81 -39.21
CA GLU A 210 -32.22 -22.78 -39.56
C GLU A 210 -33.15 -22.22 -40.64
N SER A 211 -33.50 -20.94 -40.54
CA SER A 211 -34.28 -20.22 -41.56
C SER A 211 -33.54 -20.13 -42.90
N VAL A 212 -32.22 -19.86 -42.91
CA VAL A 212 -31.41 -19.87 -44.14
C VAL A 212 -31.34 -21.28 -44.76
N LYS A 213 -31.12 -22.33 -43.95
CA LYS A 213 -31.13 -23.72 -44.44
C LYS A 213 -32.45 -24.12 -45.08
N LYS A 214 -33.57 -23.71 -44.48
CA LYS A 214 -34.92 -23.96 -45.03
C LYS A 214 -35.16 -23.20 -46.34
N ALA A 215 -34.65 -21.96 -46.45
CA ALA A 215 -34.70 -21.20 -47.70
C ALA A 215 -33.84 -21.83 -48.82
N GLU A 216 -32.66 -22.37 -48.49
CA GLU A 216 -31.81 -23.12 -49.43
C GLU A 216 -32.47 -24.43 -49.90
N ALA A 217 -33.16 -25.14 -49.00
CA ALA A 217 -33.87 -26.38 -49.31
C ALA A 217 -35.17 -26.18 -50.13
N ALA A 218 -35.74 -24.97 -50.09
CA ALA A 218 -36.88 -24.59 -50.92
C ALA A 218 -36.43 -24.38 -52.39
N GLY A 219 -36.44 -25.48 -53.16
CA GLY A 219 -36.11 -25.48 -54.59
C GLY A 219 -37.05 -24.64 -55.48
N ALA A 220 -36.64 -24.41 -56.72
CA ALA A 220 -37.17 -23.41 -57.66
C ALA A 220 -38.56 -23.71 -58.31
N SER A 221 -39.57 -24.09 -57.52
CA SER A 221 -40.97 -24.19 -57.97
C SER A 221 -41.83 -23.07 -57.38
N ALA A 222 -42.76 -22.50 -58.15
CA ALA A 222 -43.56 -21.33 -57.78
C ALA A 222 -44.36 -21.46 -56.45
N THR A 223 -44.78 -22.66 -56.05
CA THR A 223 -45.45 -22.91 -54.76
C THR A 223 -44.50 -23.02 -53.56
N LYS A 224 -43.18 -23.09 -53.80
CA LYS A 224 -42.11 -23.08 -52.79
C LYS A 224 -41.41 -21.72 -52.68
N GLU A 225 -41.66 -20.83 -53.63
CA GLU A 225 -41.10 -19.46 -53.72
C GLU A 225 -41.57 -18.59 -52.54
N ALA A 226 -42.88 -18.58 -52.26
CA ALA A 226 -43.45 -17.89 -51.09
C ALA A 226 -42.92 -18.45 -49.75
N GLY A 227 -42.67 -19.76 -49.67
CA GLY A 227 -42.06 -20.39 -48.49
C GLY A 227 -40.60 -19.97 -48.29
N ARG A 228 -39.85 -19.85 -49.38
CA ARG A 228 -38.46 -19.38 -49.38
C ARG A 228 -38.34 -17.92 -48.94
N GLU A 229 -39.19 -17.04 -49.47
CA GLU A 229 -39.24 -15.63 -49.07
C GLU A 229 -39.57 -15.47 -47.59
N MET A 230 -40.58 -16.19 -47.10
CA MET A 230 -40.94 -16.22 -45.68
C MET A 230 -39.77 -16.71 -44.79
N HIS A 231 -39.02 -17.73 -45.22
CA HIS A 231 -37.86 -18.19 -44.47
C HIS A 231 -36.73 -17.16 -44.44
N LEU A 232 -36.47 -16.44 -45.53
CA LEU A 232 -35.49 -15.34 -45.55
C LEU A 232 -35.92 -14.17 -44.65
N ASP A 233 -37.20 -13.78 -44.68
CA ASP A 233 -37.74 -12.74 -43.82
C ASP A 233 -37.60 -13.11 -42.34
N ASN A 234 -37.82 -14.38 -41.99
CA ASN A 234 -37.60 -14.88 -40.62
C ASN A 234 -36.12 -14.82 -40.22
N ALA A 235 -35.19 -15.16 -41.12
CA ALA A 235 -33.76 -15.03 -40.86
C ALA A 235 -33.37 -13.57 -40.61
N VAL A 236 -33.80 -12.65 -41.48
CA VAL A 236 -33.55 -11.21 -41.35
C VAL A 236 -34.20 -10.64 -40.08
N GLN A 237 -35.38 -11.11 -39.70
CA GLN A 237 -36.03 -10.72 -38.45
C GLN A 237 -35.23 -11.19 -37.21
N ALA A 238 -34.67 -12.40 -37.24
CA ALA A 238 -33.80 -12.89 -36.17
C ALA A 238 -32.51 -12.06 -36.06
N LEU A 239 -31.88 -11.72 -37.20
CA LEU A 239 -30.72 -10.82 -37.25
C LEU A 239 -31.05 -9.42 -36.73
N ARG A 240 -32.23 -8.88 -37.08
CA ARG A 240 -32.73 -7.60 -36.57
C ARG A 240 -32.87 -7.61 -35.05
N ARG A 241 -33.42 -8.68 -34.48
CA ARG A 241 -33.54 -8.85 -33.02
C ARG A 241 -32.16 -8.95 -32.36
N LEU A 242 -31.23 -9.69 -32.96
CA LEU A 242 -29.86 -9.82 -32.46
C LEU A 242 -29.15 -8.46 -32.42
N HIS A 243 -29.30 -7.65 -33.47
CA HIS A 243 -28.79 -6.27 -33.52
C HIS A 243 -29.46 -5.36 -32.47
N GLN A 244 -30.77 -5.50 -32.26
CA GLN A 244 -31.45 -4.71 -31.24
C GLN A 244 -30.96 -5.06 -29.82
N MET A 245 -30.75 -6.33 -29.53
CA MET A 245 -30.19 -6.79 -28.25
C MET A 245 -28.78 -6.24 -28.03
N SER A 246 -27.92 -6.22 -29.06
CA SER A 246 -26.57 -5.68 -28.94
C SER A 246 -26.56 -4.19 -28.65
N LEU A 247 -27.44 -3.40 -29.28
CA LEU A 247 -27.59 -1.98 -28.95
C LEU A 247 -28.03 -1.77 -27.50
N GLN A 248 -29.00 -2.55 -27.01
CA GLN A 248 -29.48 -2.46 -25.63
C GLN A 248 -28.36 -2.80 -24.63
N GLN A 249 -27.63 -3.89 -24.87
CA GLN A 249 -26.50 -4.29 -24.03
C GLN A 249 -25.38 -3.26 -24.05
N ALA A 250 -25.04 -2.72 -25.23
CA ALA A 250 -24.02 -1.68 -25.39
C ALA A 250 -24.41 -0.40 -24.63
N GLN A 251 -25.68 0.01 -24.70
CA GLN A 251 -26.19 1.16 -23.96
C GLN A 251 -26.13 0.93 -22.44
N ALA A 252 -26.47 -0.26 -21.97
CA ALA A 252 -26.38 -0.63 -20.56
C ALA A 252 -24.92 -0.59 -20.05
N LEU A 253 -23.99 -1.20 -20.80
CA LEU A 253 -22.55 -1.16 -20.50
C LEU A 253 -22.02 0.28 -20.48
N ALA A 254 -22.40 1.10 -21.47
CA ALA A 254 -21.94 2.48 -21.54
C ALA A 254 -22.47 3.33 -20.37
N LYS A 255 -23.73 3.16 -20.00
CA LYS A 255 -24.34 3.85 -18.84
C LYS A 255 -23.73 3.41 -17.51
N ALA A 256 -23.44 2.12 -17.34
CA ALA A 256 -22.78 1.63 -16.13
C ALA A 256 -21.31 2.11 -16.06
N GLY A 257 -20.64 2.14 -17.21
CA GLY A 257 -19.24 2.53 -17.35
C GLY A 257 -18.96 4.00 -17.09
N SER A 258 -19.93 4.91 -17.28
CA SER A 258 -19.73 6.35 -17.12
C SER A 258 -19.65 6.84 -15.68
N LYS A 259 -20.04 6.02 -14.69
CA LYS A 259 -19.95 6.41 -13.27
C LYS A 259 -18.51 6.67 -12.86
N VAL A 260 -18.19 7.91 -12.49
CA VAL A 260 -16.85 8.28 -12.03
C VAL A 260 -16.64 7.76 -10.61
N PRO A 261 -15.58 6.98 -10.35
CA PRO A 261 -15.21 6.63 -9.00
C PRO A 261 -14.57 7.83 -8.29
N ASN A 262 -14.86 8.01 -7.01
CA ASN A 262 -14.07 8.87 -6.15
C ASN A 262 -13.02 8.00 -5.45
N PHE A 263 -11.76 8.43 -5.49
CA PHE A 263 -10.70 7.85 -4.69
C PHE A 263 -10.20 8.98 -3.81
N SER A 264 -10.56 8.93 -2.55
CA SER A 264 -10.15 9.94 -1.60
C SER A 264 -9.85 9.23 -0.31
N LEU A 265 -8.66 9.50 0.24
CA LEU A 265 -8.34 9.06 1.59
C LEU A 265 -9.28 9.70 2.63
N LEU A 266 -9.90 10.83 2.26
CA LEU A 266 -10.92 11.52 3.04
C LEU A 266 -12.25 11.32 2.33
N ASP A 267 -13.12 10.47 2.85
CA ASP A 267 -14.37 10.17 2.15
C ASP A 267 -15.24 11.44 2.10
N GLN A 268 -15.59 11.89 0.89
CA GLN A 268 -16.38 13.12 0.73
C GLN A 268 -17.84 12.96 1.21
N ASP A 269 -18.31 11.71 1.33
CA ASP A 269 -19.68 11.38 1.74
C ASP A 269 -19.80 11.04 3.24
N GLU A 270 -18.70 10.86 3.98
CA GLU A 270 -18.72 10.71 5.44
C GLU A 270 -18.48 12.08 6.11
N SER A 271 -19.52 12.91 6.03
CA SER A 271 -19.58 14.27 6.54
C SER A 271 -19.16 14.40 8.02
N GLY A 272 -18.14 15.21 8.31
CA GLY A 272 -18.17 16.10 9.48
C GLY A 272 -16.91 16.25 10.35
N GLY A 273 -15.83 15.50 10.13
CA GLY A 273 -14.61 15.65 10.93
C GLY A 273 -13.74 16.84 10.46
N VAL A 274 -13.44 17.77 11.36
CA VAL A 274 -12.29 18.68 11.14
C VAL A 274 -11.04 17.83 11.29
N MET A 275 -10.32 17.61 10.17
CA MET A 275 -9.06 16.89 10.19
C MET A 275 -8.08 17.56 11.15
N THR A 276 -7.48 16.79 12.06
CA THR A 276 -6.45 17.31 12.97
C THR A 276 -5.25 17.83 12.18
N ALA A 277 -4.54 18.83 12.72
CA ALA A 277 -3.34 19.37 12.09
C ALA A 277 -2.27 18.25 11.90
N LEU A 278 -2.17 17.35 12.89
CA LEU A 278 -1.29 16.19 12.80
C LEU A 278 -1.65 15.31 11.60
N LEU A 279 -2.92 14.95 11.41
CA LEU A 279 -3.32 14.09 10.30
C LEU A 279 -3.04 14.74 8.93
N SER A 280 -3.16 16.06 8.82
CA SER A 280 -2.72 16.81 7.63
C SER A 280 -1.22 16.63 7.37
N ASP A 281 -0.40 16.83 8.40
CA ASP A 281 1.06 16.67 8.30
C ASP A 281 1.46 15.23 7.92
N ILE A 282 0.71 14.23 8.40
CA ILE A 282 0.93 12.82 8.06
C ILE A 282 0.65 12.58 6.57
N ILE A 283 -0.48 13.08 6.06
CA ILE A 283 -0.89 12.91 4.66
C ILE A 283 0.06 13.63 3.70
N GLU A 284 0.55 14.81 4.10
CA GLU A 284 1.52 15.60 3.33
C GLU A 284 2.97 15.10 3.51
N GLY A 285 3.22 14.24 4.48
CA GLY A 285 4.52 13.65 4.77
C GLY A 285 4.99 12.62 3.73
N GLU A 286 6.30 12.37 3.71
CA GLU A 286 6.97 11.48 2.74
C GLU A 286 6.47 10.02 2.74
N ALA A 287 5.86 9.57 3.85
CA ALA A 287 5.33 8.22 4.00
C ALA A 287 4.02 7.99 3.22
N VAL A 288 3.16 9.01 3.13
CA VAL A 288 1.79 8.87 2.58
C VAL A 288 1.61 9.66 1.29
N PHE A 289 2.25 10.83 1.18
CA PHE A 289 2.08 11.74 0.05
C PHE A 289 2.28 11.09 -1.34
N PRO A 290 3.30 10.25 -1.57
CA PRO A 290 3.47 9.58 -2.86
C PRO A 290 2.28 8.70 -3.26
N PHE A 291 1.61 8.05 -2.29
CA PHE A 291 0.40 7.27 -2.53
C PHE A 291 -0.78 8.15 -2.92
N VAL A 292 -0.93 9.33 -2.28
CA VAL A 292 -1.96 10.32 -2.63
C VAL A 292 -1.80 10.79 -4.08
N VAL A 293 -0.57 11.12 -4.47
CA VAL A 293 -0.26 11.51 -5.86
C VAL A 293 -0.61 10.38 -6.82
N TYR A 294 -0.33 9.13 -6.44
CA TYR A 294 -0.64 7.98 -7.26
C TYR A 294 -2.16 7.73 -7.41
N LEU A 295 -2.92 7.84 -6.31
CA LEU A 295 -4.38 7.76 -6.30
C LEU A 295 -5.00 8.81 -7.22
N ARG A 296 -4.54 10.06 -7.15
CA ARG A 296 -5.03 11.14 -8.02
C ARG A 296 -4.78 10.82 -9.50
N SER A 297 -3.62 10.25 -9.81
CA SER A 297 -3.29 9.82 -11.17
C SER A 297 -4.19 8.67 -11.66
N LEU A 298 -4.50 7.71 -10.78
CA LEU A 298 -5.46 6.63 -11.06
C LEU A 298 -6.88 7.17 -11.25
N GLN A 299 -7.30 8.12 -10.42
CA GLN A 299 -8.60 8.81 -10.53
C GLN A 299 -8.74 9.49 -11.88
N GLN A 300 -7.73 10.27 -12.29
CA GLN A 300 -7.73 10.91 -13.60
C GLN A 300 -7.80 9.89 -14.74
N SER A 301 -7.12 8.75 -14.59
CA SER A 301 -7.18 7.66 -15.57
C SER A 301 -8.58 7.04 -15.64
N ALA A 302 -9.24 6.85 -14.50
CA ALA A 302 -10.61 6.35 -14.43
C ALA A 302 -11.61 7.36 -15.04
N ILE A 303 -11.46 8.65 -14.74
CA ILE A 303 -12.27 9.74 -15.33
C ILE A 303 -12.14 9.72 -16.86
N ASN A 304 -10.91 9.60 -17.38
CA ASN A 304 -10.69 9.53 -18.83
C ASN A 304 -11.39 8.33 -19.48
N VAL A 305 -11.45 7.17 -18.81
CA VAL A 305 -12.21 6.01 -19.29
C VAL A 305 -13.72 6.24 -19.20
N CYS A 306 -14.22 6.85 -18.11
CA CYS A 306 -15.63 7.19 -17.94
C CYS A 306 -16.13 8.15 -19.02
N GLN A 307 -15.34 9.16 -19.38
CA GLN A 307 -15.67 10.08 -20.47
C GLN A 307 -15.82 9.37 -21.82
N LYS A 308 -15.03 8.32 -22.08
CA LYS A 308 -15.18 7.49 -23.30
C LYS A 308 -16.47 6.69 -23.28
N PHE A 309 -16.88 6.17 -22.12
CA PHE A 309 -18.18 5.55 -21.95
C PHE A 309 -19.33 6.53 -22.20
N ASP A 310 -19.22 7.78 -21.75
CA ASP A 310 -20.23 8.81 -22.04
C ASP A 310 -20.33 9.13 -23.53
N VAL A 311 -19.19 9.28 -24.22
CA VAL A 311 -19.15 9.49 -25.67
C VAL A 311 -19.78 8.31 -26.41
N ALA A 312 -19.48 7.08 -25.98
CA ALA A 312 -20.06 5.87 -26.54
C ALA A 312 -21.57 5.81 -26.31
N HIS A 313 -22.04 6.15 -25.11
CA HIS A 313 -23.45 6.16 -24.77
C HIS A 313 -24.21 7.13 -25.67
N LYS A 314 -23.72 8.36 -25.83
CA LYS A 314 -24.31 9.37 -26.73
C LYS A 314 -24.34 8.89 -28.19
N ARG A 315 -23.25 8.26 -28.66
CA ARG A 315 -23.20 7.68 -30.01
C ARG A 315 -24.23 6.56 -30.21
N LEU A 316 -24.36 5.67 -29.23
CA LEU A 316 -25.26 4.52 -29.25
C LEU A 316 -26.74 4.89 -29.25
N LEU A 317 -27.09 6.05 -28.69
CA LEU A 317 -28.45 6.59 -28.75
C LEU A 317 -28.83 7.04 -30.17
N MET A 318 -27.84 7.39 -30.99
CA MET A 318 -28.00 7.86 -32.37
C MET A 318 -27.73 6.77 -33.42
N SER A 319 -27.48 5.52 -32.99
CA SER A 319 -27.14 4.41 -33.89
C SER A 319 -28.30 4.05 -34.82
N ALA A 320 -27.99 3.82 -36.09
CA ALA A 320 -28.93 3.28 -37.07
C ALA A 320 -29.42 1.88 -36.66
N ARG A 321 -30.65 1.53 -37.05
CA ARG A 321 -31.23 0.21 -36.80
C ARG A 321 -31.08 -0.66 -38.03
N PHE A 322 -30.68 -1.92 -37.84
CA PHE A 322 -30.70 -2.95 -38.87
C PHE A 322 -32.12 -3.13 -39.42
N ALA A 323 -32.35 -2.73 -40.66
CA ALA A 323 -33.64 -2.78 -41.33
C ALA A 323 -33.71 -3.96 -42.29
N ASN A 324 -32.68 -4.21 -43.09
CA ASN A 324 -32.68 -5.24 -44.13
C ASN A 324 -31.28 -5.84 -44.38
N GLU A 325 -31.18 -6.69 -45.39
CA GLU A 325 -29.96 -7.44 -45.72
C GLU A 325 -28.78 -6.55 -46.14
N ALA A 326 -29.04 -5.33 -46.63
CA ALA A 326 -28.00 -4.38 -47.00
C ALA A 326 -27.29 -3.78 -45.77
N ASP A 327 -27.87 -3.92 -44.58
CA ASP A 327 -27.34 -3.37 -43.34
C ASP A 327 -26.36 -4.31 -42.63
N GLY A 328 -25.78 -5.29 -43.33
CA GLY A 328 -24.88 -6.29 -42.75
C GLY A 328 -23.76 -5.73 -41.88
N GLU A 329 -23.18 -4.59 -42.31
CA GLU A 329 -22.13 -3.88 -41.58
C GLU A 329 -22.56 -3.36 -40.20
N LEU A 330 -23.86 -3.15 -39.97
CA LEU A 330 -24.36 -2.80 -38.64
C LEU A 330 -24.17 -3.94 -37.63
N LEU A 331 -24.24 -5.20 -38.06
CA LEU A 331 -23.96 -6.36 -37.19
C LEU A 331 -22.49 -6.39 -36.77
N LEU A 332 -21.59 -6.13 -37.71
CA LEU A 332 -20.15 -6.10 -37.48
C LEU A 332 -19.74 -4.92 -36.59
N SER A 333 -20.27 -3.72 -36.88
CA SER A 333 -20.04 -2.52 -36.08
C SER A 333 -20.58 -2.68 -34.66
N ALA A 334 -21.73 -3.34 -34.47
CA ALA A 334 -22.29 -3.58 -33.13
C ALA A 334 -21.42 -4.57 -32.32
N ALA A 335 -20.89 -5.61 -32.95
CA ALA A 335 -19.99 -6.56 -32.28
C ALA A 335 -18.70 -5.86 -31.83
N ALA A 336 -18.09 -5.08 -32.72
CA ALA A 336 -16.86 -4.32 -32.40
C ALA A 336 -17.08 -3.25 -31.32
N GLU A 337 -18.26 -2.64 -31.26
CA GLU A 337 -18.62 -1.70 -30.19
C GLU A 337 -18.73 -2.42 -28.83
N LEU A 338 -19.39 -3.59 -28.78
CA LEU A 338 -19.50 -4.39 -27.55
C LEU A 338 -18.14 -4.87 -27.05
N GLU A 339 -17.29 -5.40 -27.94
CA GLU A 339 -15.93 -5.83 -27.61
C GLU A 339 -15.10 -4.66 -27.03
N TRP A 340 -15.19 -3.48 -27.65
CA TRP A 340 -14.51 -2.28 -27.17
C TRP A 340 -15.04 -1.79 -25.82
N LEU A 341 -16.37 -1.77 -25.61
CA LEU A 341 -16.99 -1.39 -24.33
C LEU A 341 -16.57 -2.33 -23.20
N ARG A 342 -16.56 -3.64 -23.45
CA ARG A 342 -16.10 -4.65 -22.48
C ARG A 342 -14.64 -4.41 -22.10
N SER A 343 -13.78 -4.23 -23.09
CA SER A 343 -12.36 -4.01 -22.82
C SER A 343 -12.08 -2.69 -22.06
N MET A 344 -12.86 -1.63 -22.31
CA MET A 344 -12.81 -0.44 -21.46
C MET A 344 -13.31 -0.71 -20.02
N GLY A 345 -14.30 -1.59 -19.88
CA GLY A 345 -14.79 -2.06 -18.59
C GLY A 345 -13.70 -2.77 -17.79
N ASP A 346 -12.97 -3.68 -18.44
CA ASP A 346 -11.83 -4.39 -17.86
C ASP A 346 -10.73 -3.42 -17.45
N ARG A 347 -10.40 -2.46 -18.32
CA ARG A 347 -9.41 -1.40 -18.02
C ARG A 347 -9.84 -0.56 -16.82
N LYS A 348 -11.11 -0.18 -16.73
CA LYS A 348 -11.66 0.55 -15.59
C LYS A 348 -11.55 -0.30 -14.33
N ALA A 349 -11.99 -1.56 -14.35
CA ALA A 349 -11.93 -2.48 -13.22
C ALA A 349 -10.50 -2.65 -12.69
N HIS A 350 -9.52 -2.79 -13.58
CA HIS A 350 -8.10 -2.86 -13.21
C HIS A 350 -7.62 -1.57 -12.51
N ILE A 351 -8.00 -0.39 -13.02
CA ILE A 351 -7.67 0.89 -12.37
C ILE A 351 -8.31 0.97 -10.98
N LEU A 352 -9.60 0.59 -10.84
CA LEU A 352 -10.30 0.58 -9.55
C LEU A 352 -9.62 -0.36 -8.54
N GLN A 353 -9.29 -1.58 -8.96
CA GLN A 353 -8.65 -2.57 -8.10
C GLN A 353 -7.29 -2.07 -7.61
N ARG A 354 -6.51 -1.41 -8.48
CA ARG A 354 -5.22 -0.85 -8.09
C ARG A 354 -5.38 0.35 -7.16
N ALA A 355 -6.34 1.23 -7.42
CA ALA A 355 -6.63 2.36 -6.53
C ALA A 355 -6.95 1.89 -5.11
N ARG A 356 -7.82 0.88 -4.93
CA ARG A 356 -8.11 0.31 -3.61
C ARG A 356 -6.86 -0.19 -2.88
N LYS A 357 -5.97 -0.91 -3.58
CA LYS A 357 -4.71 -1.39 -2.96
C LYS A 357 -3.79 -0.24 -2.53
N VAL A 358 -3.72 0.81 -3.33
CA VAL A 358 -2.91 2.01 -3.03
C VAL A 358 -3.50 2.76 -1.83
N GLU A 359 -4.83 2.87 -1.76
CA GLU A 359 -5.58 3.46 -0.66
C GLU A 359 -5.41 2.67 0.65
N GLU A 360 -5.60 1.36 0.64
CA GLU A 360 -5.34 0.47 1.79
C GLU A 360 -3.89 0.59 2.31
N THR A 361 -2.93 0.77 1.40
CA THR A 361 -1.51 0.94 1.76
C THR A 361 -1.24 2.34 2.34
N ALA A 362 -1.84 3.39 1.77
CA ALA A 362 -1.77 4.74 2.31
C ALA A 362 -2.38 4.82 3.72
N MET A 363 -3.52 4.17 3.94
CA MET A 363 -4.15 4.01 5.25
C MET A 363 -3.23 3.34 6.26
N SER A 364 -2.46 2.34 5.82
CA SER A 364 -1.46 1.70 6.67
C SER A 364 -0.35 2.67 7.08
N GLY A 365 0.06 3.60 6.19
CA GLY A 365 0.98 4.69 6.52
C GLY A 365 0.45 5.65 7.56
N ILE A 366 -0.84 6.02 7.47
CA ILE A 366 -1.51 6.84 8.48
C ILE A 366 -1.51 6.11 9.83
N ARG A 367 -1.93 4.84 9.87
CA ARG A 367 -1.94 4.04 11.10
C ARG A 367 -0.56 3.91 11.73
N ILE A 368 0.49 3.62 10.95
CA ILE A 368 1.87 3.52 11.46
C ILE A 368 2.28 4.79 12.20
N ARG A 369 1.99 5.95 11.62
CA ARG A 369 2.39 7.24 12.22
C ARG A 369 1.59 7.59 13.46
N LEU A 370 0.28 7.35 13.45
CA LEU A 370 -0.57 7.51 14.64
C LEU A 370 -0.14 6.56 15.76
N LEU A 371 0.03 5.27 15.47
CA LEU A 371 0.46 4.26 16.44
C LEU A 371 1.85 4.55 17.02
N SER A 372 2.80 5.02 16.21
CA SER A 372 4.11 5.43 16.70
C SER A 372 4.02 6.60 17.69
N THR A 373 3.14 7.56 17.42
CA THR A 373 2.90 8.70 18.32
C THR A 373 2.29 8.23 19.64
N VAL A 374 1.31 7.33 19.59
CA VAL A 374 0.71 6.72 20.79
C VAL A 374 1.74 5.90 21.56
N GLU A 375 2.60 5.15 20.88
CA GLU A 375 3.67 4.38 21.54
C GLU A 375 4.66 5.28 22.25
N GLU A 376 5.10 6.38 21.64
CA GLU A 376 5.97 7.37 22.28
C GLU A 376 5.33 7.93 23.55
N TRP A 377 4.08 8.38 23.46
CA TRP A 377 3.32 8.88 24.61
C TRP A 377 3.18 7.86 25.75
N MET A 378 2.78 6.64 25.42
CA MET A 378 2.65 5.58 26.43
C MET A 378 3.97 5.27 27.13
N ARG A 379 5.11 5.37 26.42
CA ARG A 379 6.42 5.12 27.03
C ARG A 379 6.81 6.21 28.02
N THR A 380 6.61 7.47 27.66
CA THR A 380 6.84 8.59 28.59
C THR A 380 5.92 8.51 29.80
N LEU A 381 4.63 8.17 29.62
CA LEU A 381 3.70 7.97 30.73
C LEU A 381 4.12 6.81 31.66
N HIS A 382 4.49 5.65 31.08
CA HIS A 382 4.91 4.49 31.86
C HIS A 382 6.16 4.79 32.68
N LEU A 383 7.18 5.42 32.06
CA LEU A 383 8.40 5.80 32.76
C LEU A 383 8.13 6.78 33.90
N THR A 384 7.33 7.82 33.64
CA THR A 384 6.95 8.82 34.65
C THR A 384 6.22 8.16 35.83
N CYS A 385 5.28 7.26 35.54
CA CYS A 385 4.58 6.49 36.58
C CYS A 385 5.55 5.58 37.35
N THR A 386 6.48 4.91 36.68
CA THR A 386 7.52 4.07 37.32
C THR A 386 8.40 4.88 38.26
N VAL A 387 8.90 6.04 37.82
CA VAL A 387 9.73 6.92 38.65
C VAL A 387 8.97 7.38 39.88
N LEU A 388 7.70 7.79 39.75
CA LEU A 388 6.86 8.18 40.88
C LEU A 388 6.60 7.01 41.84
N ASN A 389 6.33 5.80 41.34
CA ASN A 389 6.18 4.61 42.19
C ASN A 389 7.46 4.30 42.98
N VAL A 390 8.64 4.42 42.35
CA VAL A 390 9.94 4.26 43.02
C VAL A 390 10.13 5.36 44.07
N TYR A 391 9.81 6.62 43.73
CA TYR A 391 9.88 7.73 44.67
C TYR A 391 9.04 7.47 45.93
N VAL A 392 7.79 7.01 45.78
CA VAL A 392 6.92 6.65 46.92
C VAL A 392 7.55 5.58 47.80
N GLY A 393 8.11 4.53 47.21
CA GLY A 393 8.78 3.45 47.96
C GLY A 393 10.01 3.90 48.75
N LEU A 394 10.66 4.99 48.31
CA LEU A 394 11.85 5.56 48.93
C LEU A 394 11.57 6.57 50.04
N VAL A 395 10.32 7.02 50.18
CA VAL A 395 9.94 7.93 51.26
C VAL A 395 9.86 7.12 52.56
N PRO A 396 10.64 7.49 53.61
CA PRO A 396 10.62 6.74 54.85
C PRO A 396 9.23 6.80 55.50
N ASP A 397 8.64 5.63 55.77
CA ASP A 397 7.51 5.49 56.69
C ASP A 397 7.98 5.91 58.08
N THR A 398 7.84 7.19 58.41
CA THR A 398 8.18 7.71 59.74
C THR A 398 7.09 7.28 60.72
N VAL A 399 7.10 6.01 61.14
CA VAL A 399 6.29 5.51 62.26
C VAL A 399 7.16 5.17 63.49
N GLU A 400 8.48 5.12 63.38
CA GLU A 400 9.35 4.62 64.46
C GLU A 400 10.12 5.67 65.29
N ALA A 401 9.75 6.96 65.29
CA ALA A 401 10.43 7.95 66.13
C ALA A 401 9.48 8.75 67.02
N SER A 402 9.43 8.34 68.30
CA SER A 402 8.99 9.07 69.50
C SER A 402 7.60 9.75 69.49
N PRO A 403 6.68 9.37 70.39
CA PRO A 403 5.32 9.91 70.45
C PRO A 403 5.23 11.38 70.91
N GLU A 404 6.34 12.05 71.21
CA GLU A 404 6.28 13.37 71.87
C GLU A 404 6.39 14.58 70.93
N GLU A 405 6.89 14.47 69.68
CA GLU A 405 6.96 15.62 68.76
C GLU A 405 6.68 15.32 67.25
N GLY A 406 6.50 14.06 66.83
CA GLY A 406 6.43 13.68 65.40
C GLY A 406 5.04 13.42 64.79
N GLY A 407 3.97 13.45 65.60
CA GLY A 407 2.66 12.87 65.22
C GLY A 407 1.94 13.52 64.04
N ALA A 408 2.03 14.85 63.86
CA ALA A 408 1.34 15.55 62.77
C ALA A 408 2.04 15.42 61.41
N SER A 409 3.39 15.42 61.39
CA SER A 409 4.18 15.31 60.17
C SER A 409 4.17 13.89 59.59
N ALA A 410 4.19 12.86 60.45
CA ALA A 410 4.11 11.47 60.06
C ALA A 410 2.71 11.09 59.51
N TYR A 411 1.65 11.60 60.13
CA TYR A 411 0.27 11.38 59.68
C TYR A 411 -0.01 12.02 58.32
N ASN A 412 0.45 13.27 58.12
CA ASN A 412 0.33 13.98 56.84
C ASN A 412 1.12 13.28 55.71
N ASN A 413 2.28 12.70 56.01
CA ASN A 413 3.04 11.89 55.04
C ASN A 413 2.27 10.61 54.65
N SER A 414 1.73 9.87 55.61
CA SER A 414 0.97 8.64 55.33
C SER A 414 -0.28 8.90 54.48
N GLU A 415 -1.03 9.96 54.77
CA GLU A 415 -2.19 10.37 53.97
C GLU A 415 -1.79 10.80 52.55
N SER A 416 -0.68 11.54 52.41
CA SER A 416 -0.15 11.95 51.11
C SER A 416 0.36 10.76 50.29
N ILE A 417 1.02 9.78 50.92
CA ILE A 417 1.45 8.52 50.29
C ILE A 417 0.23 7.75 49.77
N GLN A 418 -0.81 7.59 50.59
CA GLN A 418 -2.03 6.88 50.19
C GLN A 418 -2.74 7.58 49.03
N LEU A 419 -2.84 8.92 49.08
CA LEU A 419 -3.42 9.72 47.99
C LEU A 419 -2.61 9.59 46.70
N LEU A 420 -1.28 9.65 46.79
CA LEU A 420 -0.36 9.50 45.67
C LEU A 420 -0.47 8.10 45.04
N MET A 421 -0.47 7.03 45.85
CA MET A 421 -0.68 5.67 45.37
C MET A 421 -2.02 5.50 44.66
N LYS A 422 -3.09 6.11 45.20
CA LYS A 422 -4.41 6.10 44.56
C LYS A 422 -4.40 6.81 43.21
N LYS A 423 -3.77 7.99 43.11
CA LYS A 423 -3.64 8.71 41.83
C LYS A 423 -2.79 7.92 40.82
N LEU A 424 -1.70 7.27 41.26
CA LEU A 424 -0.88 6.41 40.41
C LEU A 424 -1.65 5.19 39.89
N GLU A 425 -2.54 4.61 40.69
CA GLU A 425 -3.45 3.55 40.22
C GLU A 425 -4.40 4.07 39.14
N CYS A 426 -5.05 5.23 39.37
CA CYS A 426 -5.90 5.86 38.36
C CYS A 426 -5.14 6.19 37.07
N ALA A 427 -3.87 6.62 37.15
CA ALA A 427 -3.04 6.85 35.98
C ALA A 427 -2.80 5.54 35.21
N ARG A 428 -2.60 4.41 35.89
CA ARG A 428 -2.49 3.08 35.24
C ARG A 428 -3.78 2.63 34.57
N GLU A 429 -4.93 2.90 35.17
CA GLU A 429 -6.25 2.64 34.55
C GLU A 429 -6.46 3.47 33.27
N LEU A 430 -6.03 4.73 33.28
CA LEU A 430 -6.06 5.60 32.09
C LEU A 430 -5.09 5.10 31.00
N MET A 431 -3.87 4.69 31.37
CA MET A 431 -2.94 4.06 30.41
C MET A 431 -3.53 2.78 29.79
N GLY A 432 -4.21 1.94 30.58
CA GLY A 432 -4.94 0.78 30.06
C GLY A 432 -6.14 1.14 29.18
N SER A 433 -6.65 2.38 29.27
CA SER A 433 -7.65 2.92 28.35
C SER A 433 -7.00 3.41 27.05
N ILE A 434 -5.81 4.03 27.14
CA ILE A 434 -5.00 4.40 25.97
C ILE A 434 -4.64 3.16 25.15
N ASP A 435 -4.23 2.06 25.79
CA ASP A 435 -3.93 0.80 25.09
C ASP A 435 -5.14 0.24 24.32
N ARG A 436 -6.35 0.36 24.87
CA ARG A 436 -7.58 -0.06 24.18
C ARG A 436 -7.87 0.80 22.95
N GLU A 437 -7.70 2.12 23.06
CA GLU A 437 -7.88 3.02 21.93
C GLU A 437 -6.76 2.89 20.90
N LYS A 438 -5.53 2.55 21.32
CA LYS A 438 -4.43 2.17 20.42
C LYS A 438 -4.82 0.96 19.56
N GLN A 439 -5.41 -0.07 20.15
CA GLN A 439 -5.92 -1.24 19.41
C GLN A 439 -7.04 -0.83 18.44
N ALA A 440 -7.89 0.13 18.80
CA ALA A 440 -8.91 0.67 17.90
C ALA A 440 -8.29 1.41 16.70
N VAL A 441 -7.21 2.17 16.90
CA VAL A 441 -6.43 2.77 15.81
C VAL A 441 -5.83 1.69 14.91
N GLU A 442 -5.28 0.61 15.48
CA GLU A 442 -4.71 -0.50 14.71
C GLU A 442 -5.76 -1.21 13.84
N ALA A 443 -6.96 -1.45 14.40
CA ALA A 443 -8.07 -2.10 13.73
C ALA A 443 -8.84 -1.20 12.74
N SER A 444 -8.55 0.11 12.72
CA SER A 444 -9.26 1.06 11.86
C SER A 444 -9.10 0.77 10.37
N THR A 445 -10.18 0.93 9.61
CA THR A 445 -10.21 0.75 8.14
C THR A 445 -10.38 2.05 7.36
N SER A 446 -10.66 3.17 8.04
CA SER A 446 -10.84 4.50 7.44
C SER A 446 -10.06 5.57 8.21
N VAL A 447 -9.81 6.72 7.57
CA VAL A 447 -9.09 7.85 8.20
C VAL A 447 -9.88 8.40 9.37
N GLU A 448 -11.20 8.53 9.22
CA GLU A 448 -12.11 9.08 10.21
C GLU A 448 -12.16 8.21 11.46
N SER A 449 -12.20 6.88 11.29
CA SER A 449 -12.16 5.94 12.41
C SER A 449 -10.82 5.99 13.15
N ALA A 450 -9.72 6.10 12.40
CA ALA A 450 -8.38 6.25 12.96
C ALA A 450 -8.23 7.57 13.73
N ASP A 451 -8.66 8.69 13.14
CA ASP A 451 -8.62 10.04 13.72
C ASP A 451 -9.51 10.15 14.96
N ALA A 452 -10.73 9.61 14.91
CA ALA A 452 -11.63 9.61 16.07
C ALA A 452 -11.06 8.82 17.25
N SER A 453 -10.41 7.68 16.99
CA SER A 453 -9.78 6.86 18.02
C SER A 453 -8.51 7.52 18.55
N PHE A 454 -7.70 8.10 17.67
CA PHE A 454 -6.54 8.89 18.06
C PHE A 454 -6.90 10.13 18.89
N GLY A 455 -7.97 10.85 18.53
CA GLY A 455 -8.47 11.99 19.32
C GLY A 455 -9.00 11.58 20.71
N ARG A 456 -9.41 10.33 20.91
CA ARG A 456 -9.66 9.78 22.26
C ARG A 456 -8.37 9.47 23.00
N VAL A 457 -7.35 8.95 22.32
CA VAL A 457 -6.00 8.79 22.89
C VAL A 457 -5.43 10.12 23.36
N GLU A 458 -5.50 11.18 22.55
CA GLU A 458 -5.02 12.53 22.92
C GLU A 458 -5.62 13.01 24.23
N LYS A 459 -6.94 12.94 24.37
CA LYS A 459 -7.64 13.34 25.60
C LYS A 459 -7.28 12.50 26.81
N LEU A 460 -7.09 11.19 26.62
CA LEU A 460 -6.66 10.30 27.69
C LEU A 460 -5.21 10.56 28.10
N HIS A 461 -4.33 10.83 27.13
CA HIS A 461 -2.94 11.19 27.34
C HIS A 461 -2.84 12.48 28.15
N GLU A 462 -3.54 13.55 27.75
CA GLU A 462 -3.59 14.82 28.50
C GLU A 462 -4.05 14.62 29.95
N LYS A 463 -5.17 13.92 30.16
CA LYS A 463 -5.67 13.60 31.50
C LYS A 463 -4.67 12.80 32.34
N THR A 464 -3.94 11.89 31.71
CA THR A 464 -2.93 11.08 32.41
C THR A 464 -1.72 11.93 32.76
N LEU A 465 -1.28 12.82 31.87
CA LEU A 465 -0.20 13.77 32.14
C LEU A 465 -0.57 14.69 33.31
N ASP A 466 -1.75 15.31 33.28
CA ASP A 466 -2.22 16.19 34.36
C ASP A 466 -2.23 15.45 35.70
N LEU A 467 -2.69 14.19 35.71
CA LEU A 467 -2.71 13.36 36.90
C LEU A 467 -1.31 13.00 37.42
N LEU A 468 -0.34 12.77 36.52
CA LEU A 468 1.05 12.51 36.88
C LEU A 468 1.78 13.78 37.33
N GLU A 469 1.43 14.95 36.78
CA GLU A 469 1.93 16.25 37.24
C GLU A 469 1.42 16.55 38.66
N ASP A 470 0.13 16.32 38.92
CA ASP A 470 -0.45 16.35 40.27
C ASP A 470 0.30 15.43 41.24
N CYS A 471 0.67 14.23 40.79
CA CYS A 471 1.46 13.30 41.58
C CYS A 471 2.84 13.89 41.93
N TRP A 472 3.50 14.52 40.97
CA TRP A 472 4.76 15.22 41.19
C TRP A 472 4.60 16.38 42.18
N GLU A 473 3.54 17.17 42.10
CA GLU A 473 3.29 18.24 43.08
C GLU A 473 3.10 17.69 44.51
N LEU A 474 2.40 16.56 44.65
CA LEU A 474 2.29 15.87 45.94
C LEU A 474 3.64 15.43 46.50
N THR A 475 4.60 15.02 45.65
CA THR A 475 5.94 14.65 46.14
C THR A 475 6.70 15.80 46.81
N LYS A 476 6.39 17.06 46.46
CA LYS A 476 7.10 18.25 47.00
C LYS A 476 6.70 18.59 48.44
N ILE A 477 5.51 18.17 48.86
CA ILE A 477 5.02 18.37 50.24
C ILE A 477 5.39 17.20 51.16
N MET A 478 5.94 16.13 50.61
CA MET A 478 6.37 14.94 51.34
C MET A 478 7.81 15.09 51.83
N SER A 479 8.20 14.25 52.80
CA SER A 479 9.60 14.15 53.21
C SER A 479 10.49 13.68 52.06
N PRO A 480 11.75 14.17 51.97
CA PRO A 480 12.64 13.79 50.90
C PRO A 480 12.92 12.28 50.93
N PRO A 481 13.06 11.64 49.75
CA PRO A 481 13.34 10.22 49.66
C PRO A 481 14.74 9.91 50.20
N ARG A 482 14.95 8.64 50.57
CA ARG A 482 16.30 8.15 50.91
C ARG A 482 17.22 8.30 49.68
N THR A 483 18.42 8.84 49.91
CA THR A 483 19.43 9.03 48.85
C THR A 483 20.19 7.75 48.51
N GLU A 484 20.30 6.84 49.48
CA GLU A 484 20.91 5.51 49.30
C GLU A 484 19.83 4.47 49.03
N LEU A 485 20.02 3.70 47.95
CA LEU A 485 19.11 2.65 47.51
C LEU A 485 19.45 1.35 48.26
N ASN A 486 18.46 0.76 48.91
CA ASN A 486 18.60 -0.55 49.55
C ASN A 486 18.28 -1.70 48.55
N SER A 487 18.37 -2.95 49.01
CA SER A 487 18.13 -4.12 48.14
C SER A 487 16.70 -4.22 47.58
N GLU A 488 15.70 -3.71 48.29
CA GLU A 488 14.30 -3.68 47.83
C GLU A 488 14.10 -2.59 46.78
N ASP A 489 14.72 -1.43 46.95
CA ASP A 489 14.70 -0.33 45.97
C ASP A 489 15.36 -0.76 44.65
N LEU A 490 16.49 -1.46 44.75
CA LEU A 490 17.18 -2.06 43.62
C LEU A 490 16.32 -3.13 42.92
N ALA A 491 15.50 -3.89 43.66
CA ALA A 491 14.60 -4.87 43.07
C ALA A 491 13.48 -4.21 42.25
N LEU A 492 12.94 -3.07 42.71
CA LEU A 492 11.95 -2.28 41.97
C LEU A 492 12.53 -1.71 40.67
N LEU A 493 13.72 -1.12 40.73
CA LEU A 493 14.45 -0.63 39.55
C LEU A 493 14.83 -1.76 38.58
N THR A 494 15.18 -2.93 39.12
CA THR A 494 15.47 -4.14 38.31
C THR A 494 14.23 -4.64 37.56
N LYS A 495 13.05 -4.58 38.19
CA LYS A 495 11.79 -4.93 37.52
C LYS A 495 11.50 -3.96 36.36
N ALA A 496 11.57 -2.65 36.62
CA ALA A 496 11.37 -1.62 35.60
C ALA A 496 12.32 -1.73 34.40
N THR A 497 13.62 -2.00 34.67
CA THR A 497 14.61 -2.19 33.60
C THR A 497 14.40 -3.48 32.82
N THR A 498 13.86 -4.52 33.44
CA THR A 498 13.55 -5.77 32.75
C THR A 498 12.38 -5.58 31.78
N GLU A 499 11.31 -4.89 32.21
CA GLU A 499 10.20 -4.51 31.33
C GLU A 499 10.67 -3.62 30.16
N THR A 500 11.58 -2.69 30.44
CA THR A 500 12.18 -1.81 29.45
C THR A 500 13.05 -2.57 28.43
N SER A 501 13.89 -3.50 28.90
CA SER A 501 14.69 -4.35 28.03
C SER A 501 13.81 -5.21 27.11
N ALA A 502 12.74 -5.80 27.65
CA ALA A 502 11.78 -6.57 26.86
C ALA A 502 11.10 -5.72 25.78
N PHE A 503 10.73 -4.48 26.10
CA PHE A 503 10.19 -3.55 25.11
C PHE A 503 11.22 -3.20 24.01
N ALA A 504 12.46 -2.89 24.38
CA ALA A 504 13.52 -2.62 23.42
C ALA A 504 13.78 -3.82 22.48
N GLU A 505 13.72 -5.05 23.02
CA GLU A 505 13.81 -6.29 22.26
C GLU A 505 12.67 -6.45 21.23
N ILE A 506 11.45 -6.07 21.59
CA ILE A 506 10.30 -6.06 20.67
C ILE A 506 10.54 -5.07 19.53
N GLN A 507 10.96 -3.83 19.85
CA GLN A 507 11.20 -2.78 18.86
C GLN A 507 12.32 -3.15 17.88
N ILE A 508 13.45 -3.68 18.36
CA ILE A 508 14.56 -4.10 17.49
C ILE A 508 14.19 -5.33 16.65
N SER A 509 13.44 -6.28 17.21
CA SER A 509 13.01 -7.47 16.47
C SER A 509 12.05 -7.11 15.34
N SER A 510 11.08 -6.24 15.62
CA SER A 510 10.18 -5.65 14.62
C SER A 510 10.97 -4.93 13.53
N THR A 511 11.87 -4.02 13.93
CA THR A 511 12.69 -3.25 12.98
C THR A 511 13.51 -4.17 12.07
N ARG A 512 14.20 -5.17 12.63
CA ARG A 512 14.99 -6.14 11.84
C ARG A 512 14.12 -6.93 10.86
N ALA A 513 12.92 -7.35 11.26
CA ALA A 513 11.99 -8.05 10.37
C ALA A 513 11.54 -7.16 9.19
N ASN A 514 11.23 -5.89 9.47
CA ASN A 514 10.87 -4.90 8.45
C ASN A 514 12.03 -4.65 7.48
N LEU A 515 13.24 -4.41 7.99
CA LEU A 515 14.42 -4.17 7.15
C LEU A 515 14.81 -5.41 6.32
N SER A 516 14.65 -6.61 6.87
CA SER A 516 14.83 -7.87 6.12
C SER A 516 13.86 -7.97 4.93
N THR A 517 12.59 -7.56 5.14
CA THR A 517 11.59 -7.50 4.06
C THR A 517 12.00 -6.53 2.96
N VAL A 518 12.47 -5.34 3.31
CA VAL A 518 12.97 -4.33 2.34
C VAL A 518 14.16 -4.88 1.56
N ARG A 519 15.14 -5.50 2.24
CA ARG A 519 16.31 -6.12 1.61
C ARG A 519 15.92 -7.25 0.67
N GLY A 520 15.01 -8.13 1.08
CA GLY A 520 14.53 -9.24 0.25
C GLY A 520 13.93 -8.75 -1.07
N ARG A 521 13.14 -7.66 -1.02
CA ARG A 521 12.50 -7.06 -2.20
C ARG A 521 13.50 -6.32 -3.10
N CYS A 522 14.37 -5.50 -2.53
CA CYS A 522 15.30 -4.67 -3.30
C CYS A 522 16.46 -5.50 -3.86
N SER A 523 17.11 -6.35 -3.06
CA SER A 523 18.30 -7.11 -3.46
C SER A 523 18.02 -8.23 -4.45
N SER A 524 16.85 -8.88 -4.37
CA SER A 524 16.47 -9.93 -5.33
C SER A 524 16.29 -9.41 -6.76
N SER A 525 16.02 -8.10 -6.89
CA SER A 525 15.87 -7.44 -8.19
C SER A 525 17.17 -6.86 -8.75
N LEU A 526 18.13 -6.47 -7.89
CA LEU A 526 19.45 -5.96 -8.31
C LEU A 526 20.45 -7.08 -8.68
N ASN A 527 20.39 -8.23 -8.02
CA ASN A 527 21.38 -9.32 -8.17
C ASN A 527 21.09 -10.31 -9.32
N SER A 528 19.94 -10.23 -9.99
CA SER A 528 19.65 -11.07 -11.15
C SER A 528 20.36 -10.54 -12.40
N ARG A 529 21.62 -10.91 -12.62
CA ARG A 529 22.44 -10.44 -13.75
C ARG A 529 22.55 -11.40 -14.95
N GLY A 530 21.76 -12.48 -15.03
CA GLY A 530 22.04 -13.57 -15.98
C GLY A 530 20.87 -14.42 -16.53
N GLY A 531 19.61 -14.04 -16.35
CA GLY A 531 18.45 -14.68 -17.01
C GLY A 531 17.59 -13.63 -17.71
N GLU A 532 16.66 -14.03 -18.58
CA GLU A 532 15.61 -13.14 -19.13
C GLU A 532 14.89 -12.44 -17.97
N LEU A 533 15.41 -11.26 -17.58
CA LEU A 533 14.75 -10.42 -16.60
C LEU A 533 13.45 -9.96 -17.23
N THR A 534 12.35 -10.14 -16.51
CA THR A 534 11.18 -9.32 -16.79
C THR A 534 11.60 -7.86 -16.64
N VAL A 535 11.31 -7.06 -17.67
CA VAL A 535 11.62 -5.64 -17.77
C VAL A 535 11.28 -4.88 -16.48
N ALA A 536 10.20 -5.28 -15.81
CA ALA A 536 9.76 -4.84 -14.48
C ALA A 536 10.87 -4.73 -13.42
N ARG A 537 11.82 -5.68 -13.35
CA ARG A 537 12.82 -5.74 -12.26
C ARG A 537 13.94 -4.70 -12.40
N GLN A 538 14.09 -4.11 -13.58
CA GLN A 538 15.12 -3.12 -13.90
C GLN A 538 14.64 -1.67 -13.79
N LEU A 539 13.40 -1.44 -13.33
CA LEU A 539 12.86 -0.10 -13.17
C LEU A 539 13.35 0.51 -11.86
N ASN A 540 13.69 1.80 -11.92
CA ASN A 540 14.20 2.61 -10.82
C ASN A 540 15.29 1.96 -9.92
N PRO A 541 16.44 1.50 -10.46
CA PRO A 541 17.57 1.06 -9.63
C PRO A 541 18.00 2.09 -8.58
N PRO A 542 18.04 3.42 -8.87
CA PRO A 542 18.39 4.42 -7.86
C PRO A 542 17.47 4.42 -6.64
N LEU A 543 16.15 4.24 -6.83
CA LEU A 543 15.21 4.13 -5.71
C LEU A 543 15.47 2.88 -4.86
N LYS A 544 15.82 1.75 -5.48
CA LYS A 544 16.15 0.51 -4.74
C LYS A 544 17.41 0.66 -3.93
N GLU A 545 18.43 1.28 -4.52
CA GLU A 545 19.69 1.58 -3.86
C GLU A 545 19.44 2.52 -2.68
N GLN A 546 18.65 3.59 -2.86
CA GLN A 546 18.26 4.48 -1.78
C GLN A 546 17.53 3.75 -0.64
N LEU A 547 16.53 2.90 -0.94
CA LEU A 547 15.82 2.13 0.10
C LEU A 547 16.75 1.17 0.86
N LEU A 548 17.75 0.61 0.17
CA LEU A 548 18.75 -0.27 0.80
C LEU A 548 19.72 0.53 1.68
N ASP A 549 20.17 1.69 1.22
CA ASP A 549 21.05 2.60 1.97
C ASP A 549 20.33 3.10 3.23
N ASP A 550 19.07 3.53 3.10
CA ASP A 550 18.23 3.92 4.24
C ASP A 550 18.02 2.76 5.21
N ALA A 551 17.81 1.54 4.71
CA ALA A 551 17.68 0.35 5.55
C ALA A 551 18.97 0.03 6.33
N VAL A 552 20.14 0.23 5.73
CA VAL A 552 21.44 0.08 6.42
C VAL A 552 21.61 1.17 7.47
N ALA A 553 21.33 2.43 7.14
CA ALA A 553 21.44 3.55 8.08
C ALA A 553 20.53 3.36 9.32
N ILE A 554 19.31 2.84 9.13
CA ILE A 554 18.41 2.50 10.24
C ILE A 554 18.98 1.34 11.06
N GLU A 555 19.49 0.27 10.44
CA GLU A 555 20.05 -0.87 11.17
C GLU A 555 21.22 -0.46 12.07
N GLU A 556 22.15 0.35 11.54
CA GLU A 556 23.28 0.89 12.29
C GLU A 556 22.81 1.76 13.47
N SER A 557 21.84 2.63 13.23
CA SER A 557 21.31 3.53 14.27
C SER A 557 20.57 2.76 15.37
N VAL A 558 19.75 1.77 15.01
CA VAL A 558 19.03 0.91 15.96
C VAL A 558 19.98 0.11 16.81
N ALA A 559 21.08 -0.39 16.24
CA ALA A 559 22.10 -1.12 17.00
C ALA A 559 22.72 -0.24 18.10
N VAL A 560 23.04 1.03 17.79
CA VAL A 560 23.59 1.99 18.76
C VAL A 560 22.62 2.23 19.93
N HIS A 561 21.35 2.55 19.65
CA HIS A 561 20.38 2.83 20.71
C HIS A 561 19.99 1.58 21.50
N TYR A 562 19.96 0.41 20.87
CA TYR A 562 19.73 -0.85 21.57
C TYR A 562 20.88 -1.18 22.52
N GLU A 563 22.14 -1.02 22.08
CA GLU A 563 23.30 -1.19 22.94
C GLU A 563 23.31 -0.19 24.11
N ALA A 564 22.97 1.07 23.85
CA ALA A 564 22.82 2.09 24.89
C ALA A 564 21.79 1.69 25.94
N THR A 565 20.60 1.22 25.52
CA THR A 565 19.57 0.70 26.44
C THR A 565 20.09 -0.49 27.26
N GLN A 566 20.77 -1.44 26.63
CA GLN A 566 21.34 -2.60 27.33
C GLN A 566 22.43 -2.20 28.34
N ASN A 567 23.23 -1.18 28.03
CA ASN A 567 24.23 -0.65 28.93
C ASN A 567 23.59 0.12 30.09
N ALA A 568 22.58 0.95 29.84
CA ALA A 568 21.81 1.64 30.87
C ALA A 568 21.16 0.64 31.85
N VAL A 569 20.59 -0.46 31.35
CA VAL A 569 20.02 -1.53 32.19
C VAL A 569 21.09 -2.15 33.10
N LYS A 570 22.30 -2.41 32.60
CA LYS A 570 23.42 -2.94 33.41
C LYS A 570 23.91 -1.92 34.42
N GLU A 571 24.03 -0.67 34.00
CA GLU A 571 24.52 0.42 34.82
C GLU A 571 23.57 0.69 35.98
N LEU A 572 22.25 0.73 35.73
CA LEU A 572 21.24 0.93 36.77
C LEU A 572 21.30 -0.12 37.88
N ARG A 573 21.57 -1.38 37.53
CA ARG A 573 21.73 -2.49 38.50
C ARG A 573 22.94 -2.33 39.41
N SER A 574 23.88 -1.46 39.06
CA SER A 574 25.10 -1.19 39.83
C SER A 574 25.06 0.12 40.61
N LYS A 575 24.02 0.94 40.46
CA LYS A 575 23.89 2.23 41.16
C LYS A 575 23.24 2.04 42.52
N ASN A 576 23.90 2.55 43.57
CA ASN A 576 23.38 2.55 44.94
C ASN A 576 22.84 3.93 45.35
N CYS A 577 22.85 4.91 44.45
CA CYS A 577 22.39 6.27 44.69
C CYS A 577 21.23 6.62 43.76
N LEU A 578 20.17 7.21 44.31
CA LEU A 578 18.98 7.61 43.55
C LEU A 578 19.30 8.61 42.44
N ALA A 579 20.16 9.60 42.69
CA ALA A 579 20.51 10.62 41.71
C ALA A 579 21.20 10.02 40.48
N ASP A 580 22.16 9.12 40.68
CA ASP A 580 22.84 8.43 39.58
C ASP A 580 21.90 7.48 38.84
N ALA A 581 20.96 6.85 39.55
CA ALA A 581 19.95 5.99 38.95
C ALA A 581 18.98 6.78 38.04
N THR A 582 18.57 7.98 38.46
CA THR A 582 17.72 8.86 37.64
C THR A 582 18.39 9.28 36.34
N VAL A 583 19.68 9.63 36.37
CA VAL A 583 20.43 9.99 35.14
C VAL A 583 20.43 8.84 34.13
N VAL A 584 20.62 7.61 34.61
CA VAL A 584 20.62 6.41 33.75
C VAL A 584 19.22 6.13 33.18
N LEU A 585 18.16 6.40 33.95
CA LEU A 585 16.77 6.28 33.47
C LEU A 585 16.45 7.31 32.37
N ASP A 586 16.95 8.54 32.50
CA ASP A 586 16.77 9.59 31.49
C ASP A 586 17.47 9.22 30.16
N GLU A 587 18.71 8.72 30.22
CA GLU A 587 19.45 8.23 29.04
C GLU A 587 18.76 7.04 28.37
N MET A 588 18.13 6.18 29.18
CA MET A 588 17.35 5.05 28.71
C MET A 588 16.06 5.52 28.01
N GLU A 589 15.35 6.53 28.53
CA GLU A 589 14.17 7.13 27.90
C GLU A 589 14.47 7.63 26.48
N GLU A 590 15.54 8.41 26.34
CA GLU A 590 15.97 8.95 25.05
C GLU A 590 16.26 7.82 24.04
N SER A 591 16.94 6.76 24.50
CA SER A 591 17.26 5.61 23.65
C SER A 591 16.02 4.85 23.21
N LEU A 592 15.03 4.67 24.09
CA LEU A 592 13.76 4.02 23.76
C LEU A 592 12.90 4.82 22.78
N ALA A 593 12.79 6.15 22.98
CA ALA A 593 12.08 7.02 22.06
C ALA A 593 12.67 6.94 20.64
N ASN A 594 14.01 6.90 20.55
CA ASN A 594 14.69 6.67 19.28
C ASN A 594 14.40 5.29 18.69
N LEU A 595 14.33 4.21 19.48
CA LEU A 595 13.95 2.88 18.98
C LEU A 595 12.54 2.86 18.38
N VAL A 596 11.55 3.51 19.01
CA VAL A 596 10.18 3.63 18.46
C VAL A 596 10.21 4.36 17.12
N LYS A 597 10.92 5.49 17.04
CA LYS A 597 11.08 6.27 15.81
C LYS A 597 11.75 5.49 14.68
N TYR A 598 12.75 4.66 14.99
CA TYR A 598 13.39 3.82 13.98
C TYR A 598 12.52 2.63 13.55
N ASN A 599 11.70 2.08 14.45
CA ASN A 599 10.71 1.08 14.07
C ASN A 599 9.67 1.68 13.11
N GLU A 600 9.14 2.88 13.40
CA GLU A 600 8.26 3.63 12.51
C GLU A 600 8.90 3.88 11.13
N ARG A 601 10.15 4.35 11.09
CA ARG A 601 10.89 4.53 9.83
C ARG A 601 11.06 3.22 9.07
N SER A 602 11.34 2.11 9.76
CA SER A 602 11.47 0.79 9.13
C SER A 602 10.16 0.32 8.51
N MET A 603 9.02 0.56 9.17
CA MET A 603 7.69 0.26 8.64
C MET A 603 7.37 1.17 7.44
N THR A 604 7.77 2.44 7.49
CA THR A 604 7.65 3.38 6.37
C THR A 604 8.45 2.91 5.15
N LEU A 605 9.68 2.40 5.34
CA LEU A 605 10.46 1.80 4.25
C LEU A 605 9.76 0.58 3.64
N VAL A 606 9.09 -0.25 4.45
CA VAL A 606 8.28 -1.36 3.94
C VAL A 606 7.15 -0.85 3.05
N LEU A 607 6.44 0.21 3.43
CA LEU A 607 5.41 0.83 2.60
C LEU A 607 5.98 1.39 1.31
N GLN A 608 7.09 2.12 1.38
CA GLN A 608 7.77 2.66 0.21
C GLN A 608 8.21 1.54 -0.75
N SER A 609 8.71 0.41 -0.23
CA SER A 609 9.01 -0.77 -1.04
C SER A 609 7.75 -1.40 -1.68
N ASN A 610 6.57 -1.34 -1.01
CA ASN A 610 5.29 -1.76 -1.62
C ASN A 610 4.90 -0.83 -2.77
N LEU A 611 5.03 0.48 -2.60
CA LEU A 611 4.74 1.46 -3.65
C LEU A 611 5.60 1.19 -4.88
N GLN A 612 6.89 0.94 -4.68
CA GLN A 612 7.79 0.55 -5.75
C GLN A 612 7.26 -0.67 -6.52
N VAL A 613 6.86 -1.74 -5.83
CA VAL A 613 6.29 -2.94 -6.47
C VAL A 613 5.04 -2.60 -7.28
N PHE A 614 4.14 -1.75 -6.77
CA PHE A 614 2.95 -1.33 -7.52
C PHE A 614 3.28 -0.55 -8.79
N LEU A 615 4.32 0.29 -8.75
CA LEU A 615 4.76 1.07 -9.91
C LEU A 615 5.44 0.20 -10.96
N GLU A 616 6.27 -0.76 -10.53
CA GLU A 616 6.91 -1.73 -11.43
C GLU A 616 5.87 -2.61 -12.16
N ASP A 617 4.91 -3.16 -11.41
CA ASP A 617 3.82 -3.95 -11.96
C ASP A 617 2.96 -3.13 -12.95
N GLU A 618 2.77 -1.84 -12.68
CA GLU A 618 2.07 -0.94 -13.59
C GLU A 618 2.80 -0.68 -14.91
N VAL A 619 4.07 -0.32 -14.82
CA VAL A 619 4.87 -0.01 -16.00
C VAL A 619 4.99 -1.26 -16.87
N GLU A 620 5.23 -2.42 -16.25
CA GLU A 620 5.32 -3.69 -16.95
C GLU A 620 4.00 -4.08 -17.63
N SER A 621 2.88 -4.03 -16.89
CA SER A 621 1.59 -4.44 -17.47
C SER A 621 1.15 -3.52 -18.60
N SER A 622 1.40 -2.22 -18.46
CA SER A 622 1.14 -1.21 -19.50
C SER A 622 2.02 -1.44 -20.72
N PHE A 623 3.31 -1.74 -20.52
CA PHE A 623 4.23 -1.97 -21.62
C PHE A 623 3.89 -3.27 -22.38
N ARG A 624 3.59 -4.37 -21.67
CA ARG A 624 3.14 -5.63 -22.30
C ARG A 624 1.86 -5.43 -23.11
N ALA A 625 0.90 -4.68 -22.58
CA ALA A 625 -0.34 -4.36 -23.30
C ALA A 625 -0.05 -3.59 -24.61
N ALA A 626 0.88 -2.64 -24.59
CA ALA A 626 1.29 -1.91 -25.77
C ALA A 626 2.09 -2.78 -26.77
N GLU A 627 2.98 -3.66 -26.29
CA GLU A 627 3.73 -4.58 -27.16
C GLU A 627 2.84 -5.57 -27.91
N HIS A 628 1.78 -6.05 -27.27
CA HIS A 628 0.78 -6.88 -27.92
C HIS A 628 0.15 -6.17 -29.14
N VAL A 629 -0.04 -4.86 -29.08
CA VAL A 629 -0.54 -4.08 -30.23
C VAL A 629 0.47 -4.12 -31.39
N PHE A 630 1.76 -3.95 -31.10
CA PHE A 630 2.80 -3.95 -32.13
C PHE A 630 3.06 -5.34 -32.74
N SER A 631 2.81 -6.43 -31.99
CA SER A 631 2.97 -7.80 -32.48
C SER A 631 1.72 -8.36 -33.18
N SER A 632 0.55 -7.72 -33.02
CA SER A 632 -0.74 -8.18 -33.57
C SER A 632 -0.85 -8.21 -35.11
N GLY A 633 0.18 -7.79 -35.85
CA GLY A 633 0.21 -7.83 -37.32
C GLY A 633 -0.74 -6.84 -38.01
N VAL A 634 -1.39 -5.94 -37.26
CA VAL A 634 -2.37 -4.97 -37.80
C VAL A 634 -1.67 -3.87 -38.60
N THR A 635 -2.07 -3.70 -39.86
CA THR A 635 -1.59 -2.64 -40.74
C THR A 635 -2.42 -1.36 -40.57
N PHE A 636 -1.74 -0.26 -40.27
CA PHE A 636 -2.36 1.07 -40.17
C PHE A 636 -2.14 1.85 -41.48
N PRO A 637 -3.03 2.77 -41.88
CA PRO A 637 -2.79 3.69 -42.99
C PRO A 637 -1.75 4.75 -42.62
N GLY A 638 -1.03 5.28 -43.61
CA GLY A 638 0.16 6.13 -43.45
C GLY A 638 0.13 7.19 -42.33
N PRO A 639 -0.90 8.06 -42.24
CA PRO A 639 -0.98 9.05 -41.16
C PRO A 639 -1.10 8.43 -39.77
N LYS A 640 -1.89 7.35 -39.63
CA LYS A 640 -2.07 6.64 -38.35
C LYS A 640 -0.83 5.83 -37.97
N ILE A 641 -0.03 5.37 -38.94
CA ILE A 641 1.28 4.76 -38.69
C ILE A 641 2.22 5.77 -38.03
N ALA A 642 2.26 7.01 -38.53
CA ALA A 642 3.12 8.06 -37.97
C ALA A 642 2.74 8.37 -36.51
N ASP A 643 1.45 8.50 -36.22
CA ASP A 643 0.94 8.70 -34.84
C ASP A 643 1.29 7.52 -33.92
N LEU A 644 1.14 6.29 -34.42
CA LEU A 644 1.48 5.08 -33.66
C LEU A 644 2.99 5.00 -33.36
N HIS A 645 3.86 5.35 -34.32
CA HIS A 645 5.30 5.45 -34.08
C HIS A 645 5.65 6.55 -33.07
N LYS A 646 4.96 7.70 -33.13
CA LYS A 646 5.12 8.78 -32.16
C LYS A 646 4.75 8.31 -30.75
N LEU A 647 3.61 7.64 -30.59
CA LEU A 647 3.22 7.07 -29.30
C LEU A 647 4.19 6.00 -28.81
N ARG A 648 4.73 5.16 -29.71
CA ARG A 648 5.77 4.19 -29.36
C ARG A 648 7.05 4.89 -28.87
N SER A 649 7.44 5.98 -29.51
CA SER A 649 8.59 6.78 -29.08
C SER A 649 8.36 7.36 -27.68
N LEU A 650 7.20 7.97 -27.44
CA LEU A 650 6.83 8.53 -26.13
C LEU A 650 6.73 7.46 -25.04
N LEU A 651 6.21 6.27 -25.36
CA LEU A 651 6.17 5.13 -24.45
C LEU A 651 7.58 4.67 -24.07
N ASN A 652 8.48 4.56 -25.05
CA ASN A 652 9.87 4.17 -24.82
C ASN A 652 10.64 5.23 -24.03
N GLU A 653 10.36 6.51 -24.25
CA GLU A 653 10.91 7.63 -23.48
C GLU A 653 10.42 7.57 -22.03
N ALA A 654 9.12 7.47 -21.80
CA ALA A 654 8.54 7.32 -20.46
C ALA A 654 9.07 6.07 -19.73
N ARG A 655 9.33 4.97 -20.45
CA ARG A 655 9.97 3.77 -19.89
C ARG A 655 11.43 4.01 -19.48
N LYS A 656 12.19 4.81 -20.24
CA LYS A 656 13.56 5.20 -19.86
C LYS A 656 13.55 6.14 -18.66
N GLU A 657 12.62 7.09 -18.61
CA GLU A 657 12.41 7.94 -17.44
C GLU A 657 12.07 7.09 -16.20
N ALA A 658 11.17 6.11 -16.33
CA ALA A 658 10.85 5.13 -15.28
C ALA A 658 11.99 4.15 -14.97
N GLY A 659 13.07 4.12 -15.76
CA GLY A 659 14.30 3.39 -15.44
C GLY A 659 15.32 4.25 -14.70
N SER A 660 15.12 5.56 -14.68
CA SER A 660 16.06 6.55 -14.12
C SER A 660 15.45 7.39 -13.00
N ALA A 661 14.19 7.15 -12.62
CA ALA A 661 13.57 7.90 -11.55
C ALA A 661 14.31 7.64 -10.24
N SER A 662 14.61 8.75 -9.56
CA SER A 662 15.38 8.78 -8.32
C SER A 662 14.50 9.07 -7.11
N THR A 663 13.27 9.53 -7.33
CA THR A 663 12.29 9.81 -6.27
C THR A 663 10.96 9.11 -6.54
N PHE A 664 10.19 8.81 -5.49
CA PHE A 664 8.86 8.21 -5.65
C PHE A 664 7.90 9.11 -6.44
N ALA A 665 8.01 10.44 -6.30
CA ALA A 665 7.21 11.38 -7.08
C ALA A 665 7.49 11.25 -8.59
N GLU A 666 8.77 11.18 -8.99
CA GLU A 666 9.17 10.93 -10.37
C GLU A 666 8.68 9.55 -10.86
N ALA A 667 8.82 8.52 -10.04
CA ALA A 667 8.39 7.16 -10.38
C ALA A 667 6.86 7.07 -10.59
N VAL A 668 6.07 7.73 -9.73
CA VAL A 668 4.61 7.82 -9.89
C VAL A 668 4.24 8.57 -11.17
N GLN A 669 4.89 9.70 -11.44
CA GLN A 669 4.62 10.50 -12.63
C GLN A 669 4.97 9.73 -13.92
N THR A 670 6.10 9.04 -13.93
CA THR A 670 6.55 8.25 -15.10
C THR A 670 5.68 7.03 -15.32
N ALA A 671 5.28 6.30 -14.26
CA ALA A 671 4.31 5.22 -14.35
C ALA A 671 2.97 5.70 -14.94
N ALA A 672 2.49 6.87 -14.51
CA ALA A 672 1.30 7.49 -15.08
C ALA A 672 1.44 7.81 -16.57
N LYS A 673 2.59 8.34 -17.01
CA LYS A 673 2.89 8.58 -18.44
C LYS A 673 2.88 7.26 -19.22
N VAL A 674 3.56 6.23 -18.74
CA VAL A 674 3.58 4.90 -19.37
C VAL A 674 2.17 4.34 -19.53
N ARG A 675 1.35 4.36 -18.47
CA ARG A 675 -0.06 3.92 -18.51
C ARG A 675 -0.88 4.72 -19.52
N SER A 676 -0.68 6.03 -19.57
CA SER A 676 -1.38 6.92 -20.51
C SER A 676 -1.02 6.59 -21.96
N HIS A 677 0.27 6.49 -22.28
CA HIS A 677 0.73 6.20 -23.64
C HIS A 677 0.36 4.79 -24.09
N ALA A 678 0.52 3.78 -23.23
CA ALA A 678 0.07 2.42 -23.51
C ALA A 678 -1.44 2.37 -23.78
N GLY A 679 -2.21 3.09 -22.96
CA GLY A 679 -3.64 3.26 -23.16
C GLY A 679 -3.98 3.88 -24.51
N ALA A 680 -3.28 4.93 -24.92
CA ALA A 680 -3.50 5.59 -26.21
C ALA A 680 -3.18 4.67 -27.39
N ILE A 681 -2.15 3.83 -27.29
CA ILE A 681 -1.80 2.82 -28.30
C ILE A 681 -2.93 1.78 -28.46
N ASP A 682 -3.42 1.26 -27.34
CA ASP A 682 -4.55 0.33 -27.31
C ASP A 682 -5.85 0.96 -27.86
N ASP A 683 -6.13 2.22 -27.49
CA ASP A 683 -7.27 2.97 -28.02
C ASP A 683 -7.16 3.17 -29.54
N MET A 684 -5.96 3.49 -30.04
CA MET A 684 -5.71 3.64 -31.48
C MET A 684 -5.94 2.34 -32.23
N LEU A 685 -5.46 1.21 -31.71
CA LEU A 685 -5.68 -0.10 -32.31
C LEU A 685 -7.18 -0.39 -32.41
N LYS A 686 -7.91 -0.28 -31.30
CA LYS A 686 -9.33 -0.58 -31.25
C LYS A 686 -10.15 0.37 -32.12
N ASN A 687 -9.82 1.66 -32.14
CA ASN A 687 -10.47 2.62 -33.04
C ASN A 687 -10.17 2.32 -34.51
N HIS A 688 -8.96 1.88 -34.83
CA HIS A 688 -8.58 1.50 -36.18
C HIS A 688 -9.31 0.25 -36.65
N GLN A 689 -9.34 -0.80 -35.83
CA GLN A 689 -10.13 -2.01 -36.08
C GLN A 689 -11.61 -1.64 -36.30
N ARG A 690 -12.18 -0.79 -35.44
CA ARG A 690 -13.55 -0.31 -35.61
C ARG A 690 -13.79 0.50 -36.89
N SER A 691 -12.78 1.22 -37.40
CA SER A 691 -12.89 1.99 -38.63
C SER A 691 -12.76 1.14 -39.90
N LEU A 692 -11.94 0.08 -39.86
CA LEU A 692 -11.84 -0.89 -40.97
C LEU A 692 -13.15 -1.64 -41.17
N LEU A 693 -13.87 -1.93 -40.08
CA LEU A 693 -15.18 -2.57 -40.08
C LEU A 693 -16.34 -1.62 -40.48
N LYS A 694 -16.05 -0.41 -40.96
CA LYS A 694 -17.03 0.53 -41.53
C LYS A 694 -16.79 0.86 -43.01
N LEU A 695 -15.65 0.39 -43.56
CA LEU A 695 -15.17 0.69 -44.91
C LEU A 695 -15.24 -0.52 -45.85
N HIS A 696 -15.61 -1.67 -45.32
CA HIS A 696 -16.16 -2.80 -46.05
C HIS A 696 -17.66 -2.84 -45.82
#